data_AF-A0A535PYZ8-F1
#
_entry.id   AF-A0A535PYZ8-F1
#
_cell.length_a   1.000
_cell.length_b   1.000
_cell.length_c   1.000
_cell.angle_alpha   90.00
_cell.angle_beta   90.00
_cell.angle_gamma   90.00
#
_symmetry.space_group_name_H-M   'P 1'
#
loop_
_entity.id
_entity.type
_entity.pdbx_description
1 polymer ?
#
loop_
_entity_poly.entity_id
_entity_poly.type
_entity_poly.pdbx_seq_one_letter_code
_entity_poly.pdbx_strand_id
1 'polypeptide(L)'
;MSWQRFRTYLLLVSALTSLGAAGAHAGATVRSQLPASHDETRPQVMQAEANRVASAPVAGLQPYAPGPHLAGMGGGSSRLSKEVFGFALGSSLSDPTLGSPSWNFNLLTTVAYFGLHVNWDGTFANDSGWAVWNSSQLSNLVSTAHAHGTKVVLTIIQGDSRPTFPNTMCNTLSNWPTAVAKTVAEVKAKGVDGVNVDFEGVNQSCTQSDPSWARHALTNFVAQLRAALGSGYYLSIDTYSGAAGDPYDFMDIGGLNPYVDSFFVMTYDMEYSNWHHPPTNCGNFCMGPTSPLTTYYYNDTDVMSQYSATVSASKVILGIPYYGRKACVSPAIANEHPIGGVIADMYVNASGESTDPSVQSGTYAAHRDANDPAGQERWDTWYSTRASCWRELYWDDVTSLGLKYDLINKDGLCGAGIWNLNYGGGSAELWASLASHFGGWAATYDMSKAPTGWGVKQTQTFPVTVTNTGTIVWPSRGTNEVDLDLHFASSAGGFLNQSAWVTSQAFALPADVVPNQSVTVNVTVTAPSSAGSFVLEAEMIKEHEFWFTQYQPVNVNVSTWVASYDMSQAPTSWAAGQSQNVKVTVNNIGAATWPSTGFNEVDLDLHFATSTGGAPNQSHWLTSQAFSLPADVNPGASVTVTVRVTAPLTNGSMVLEAEMIKEHEFWFQQWGSANVSVASPAWSATYNMSKVPNAWTLGQSRTFPITVTNTGNQTWTSTGYTAVDIDVHFAAMAGGSAQQGTWMTSQAVSLPQDVAPGQSATVSFTISAPRSGVYVLEAEMIKEHSFWFQQFAPITVAAAPAGWSASYDLSKAPTSWVAGKSQTFSVTVTNNGTQTWPSGGYSEVDLDLHFATSWGGAQNQANWVTNNAFALPKDVVPGQSVTVQVTVTPPHSGSYMLEAEMISEHHFWFLQSSAINAPVA
;
A
#
# COMPACT_ATOMS: atom_id res chain seq x y z
N MET A 1 -3.02 26.63 -61.18
CA MET A 1 -3.82 25.55 -61.81
C MET A 1 -4.48 24.77 -60.68
N SER A 2 -5.72 24.30 -60.69
CA SER A 2 -6.94 24.63 -61.46
C SER A 2 -8.13 24.26 -60.55
N TRP A 3 -9.02 25.16 -60.12
CA TRP A 3 -10.15 25.78 -60.84
C TRP A 3 -11.30 24.84 -61.26
N GLN A 4 -12.55 25.28 -60.96
CA GLN A 4 -13.88 24.76 -61.36
C GLN A 4 -14.40 23.54 -60.56
N ARG A 5 -15.67 23.41 -60.18
CA ARG A 5 -16.94 24.20 -60.18
C ARG A 5 -17.87 23.54 -59.12
N PHE A 6 -19.04 24.00 -58.67
CA PHE A 6 -20.06 25.05 -58.95
C PHE A 6 -20.52 25.63 -57.56
N ARG A 7 -21.23 26.73 -57.29
CA ARG A 7 -22.12 27.73 -57.98
C ARG A 7 -23.59 27.33 -58.26
N THR A 8 -24.62 28.09 -57.85
CA THR A 8 -24.69 29.41 -57.16
C THR A 8 -25.83 29.41 -56.11
N TYR A 9 -26.52 30.45 -55.60
CA TYR A 9 -27.02 31.70 -56.21
C TYR A 9 -26.87 32.97 -55.32
N LEU A 10 -27.95 33.73 -55.11
CA LEU A 10 -28.03 35.12 -54.58
C LEU A 10 -28.94 35.14 -53.33
N LEU A 11 -28.74 35.92 -52.26
CA LEU A 11 -28.43 37.36 -52.06
C LEU A 11 -29.64 38.31 -52.12
N LEU A 12 -29.84 39.09 -51.04
CA LEU A 12 -29.99 40.55 -51.12
C LEU A 12 -29.75 41.23 -49.76
N VAL A 13 -29.25 42.47 -49.79
CA VAL A 13 -28.88 43.37 -48.68
C VAL A 13 -29.30 44.78 -49.13
N SER A 14 -29.89 45.68 -48.33
CA SER A 14 -29.13 46.68 -47.55
C SER A 14 -30.02 47.69 -46.80
N ALA A 15 -29.55 48.10 -45.62
CA ALA A 15 -29.60 49.41 -44.96
C ALA A 15 -30.65 50.50 -45.32
N LEU A 16 -31.19 51.15 -44.27
CA LEU A 16 -31.49 52.59 -44.26
C LEU A 16 -31.54 53.15 -42.83
N THR A 17 -30.98 54.36 -42.61
CA THR A 17 -30.95 55.05 -41.31
C THR A 17 -31.03 56.58 -41.48
N SER A 18 -31.99 57.27 -40.86
CA SER A 18 -31.81 58.62 -40.27
C SER A 18 -33.10 59.24 -39.68
N LEU A 19 -32.92 59.87 -38.52
CA LEU A 19 -33.64 61.00 -37.88
C LEU A 19 -35.15 61.24 -38.09
N GLY A 20 -35.86 61.46 -36.97
CA GLY A 20 -37.11 62.22 -36.87
C GLY A 20 -37.58 62.31 -35.41
N ALA A 21 -37.91 63.50 -34.90
CA ALA A 21 -38.23 63.69 -33.48
C ALA A 21 -39.38 64.70 -33.24
N ALA A 22 -40.07 64.50 -32.10
CA ALA A 22 -41.09 65.34 -31.48
C ALA A 22 -42.45 65.48 -32.21
N GLY A 23 -43.53 65.11 -31.51
CA GLY A 23 -44.92 65.27 -31.94
C GLY A 23 -45.89 64.81 -30.86
N ALA A 24 -46.06 65.60 -29.79
CA ALA A 24 -46.85 65.20 -28.62
C ALA A 24 -48.31 65.69 -28.69
N HIS A 25 -49.26 64.76 -28.73
CA HIS A 25 -50.67 65.00 -28.43
C HIS A 25 -51.18 63.95 -27.45
N ALA A 26 -51.95 64.39 -26.45
CA ALA A 26 -52.48 63.54 -25.39
C ALA A 26 -53.96 63.24 -25.63
N GLY A 27 -54.42 62.04 -25.23
CA GLY A 27 -55.86 61.76 -25.16
C GLY A 27 -56.31 60.31 -25.41
N ALA A 28 -55.89 59.35 -24.57
CA ALA A 28 -56.66 58.16 -24.16
C ALA A 28 -55.78 57.20 -23.35
N THR A 29 -56.06 57.00 -22.06
CA THR A 29 -55.44 55.93 -21.26
C THR A 29 -56.14 54.59 -21.52
N VAL A 30 -55.85 53.97 -22.66
CA VAL A 30 -56.09 52.54 -22.84
C VAL A 30 -54.98 51.81 -22.11
N ARG A 31 -55.29 51.16 -20.97
CA ARG A 31 -54.42 50.10 -20.45
C ARG A 31 -54.46 48.96 -21.48
N SER A 32 -53.36 48.71 -22.16
CA SER A 32 -53.16 47.48 -22.91
C SER A 32 -53.16 46.32 -21.92
N GLN A 33 -54.28 45.61 -21.82
CA GLN A 33 -54.29 44.30 -21.21
C GLN A 33 -53.42 43.37 -22.07
N LEU A 34 -52.67 42.48 -21.41
CA LEU A 34 -52.02 41.37 -22.11
C LEU A 34 -53.10 40.48 -22.77
N PRO A 35 -52.76 39.74 -23.83
CA PRO A 35 -53.61 38.67 -24.36
C PRO A 35 -54.09 37.68 -23.28
N ALA A 36 -55.16 36.95 -23.58
CA ALA A 36 -55.99 36.30 -22.57
C ALA A 36 -55.38 35.03 -21.94
N SER A 37 -54.32 34.47 -22.50
CA SER A 37 -53.60 33.33 -21.94
C SER A 37 -52.10 33.40 -22.26
N HIS A 38 -51.33 33.27 -21.19
CA HIS A 38 -49.87 33.24 -21.06
C HIS A 38 -49.59 32.38 -19.82
N ASP A 39 -48.36 31.92 -19.60
CA ASP A 39 -47.99 31.08 -18.44
C ASP A 39 -48.80 29.76 -18.34
N GLU A 40 -49.36 29.27 -19.46
CA GLU A 40 -50.33 28.14 -19.51
C GLU A 40 -49.79 26.80 -18.99
N THR A 41 -48.46 26.64 -18.98
CA THR A 41 -47.75 25.37 -18.70
C THR A 41 -47.02 25.38 -17.35
N ARG A 42 -47.46 26.21 -16.40
CA ARG A 42 -47.01 26.11 -15.00
C ARG A 42 -47.44 24.75 -14.42
N PRO A 43 -46.51 23.93 -13.90
CA PRO A 43 -46.88 22.66 -13.28
C PRO A 43 -47.64 22.88 -11.97
N GLN A 44 -48.26 21.83 -11.46
CA GLN A 44 -48.98 21.85 -10.18
C GLN A 44 -48.25 21.05 -9.09
N VAL A 45 -47.37 20.12 -9.48
CA VAL A 45 -46.65 19.24 -8.56
C VAL A 45 -45.60 19.99 -7.72
N MET A 46 -44.93 21.00 -8.28
CA MET A 46 -43.91 21.83 -7.59
C MET A 46 -44.53 22.53 -6.37
N GLN A 47 -45.48 23.45 -6.61
CA GLN A 47 -46.21 24.11 -5.52
C GLN A 47 -46.97 23.13 -4.60
N ALA A 48 -47.41 21.95 -5.07
CA ALA A 48 -48.04 20.95 -4.19
C ALA A 48 -47.03 20.34 -3.20
N GLU A 49 -45.84 19.93 -3.64
CA GLU A 49 -44.81 19.42 -2.75
C GLU A 49 -44.19 20.51 -1.89
N ALA A 50 -44.07 21.73 -2.37
CA ALA A 50 -43.66 22.88 -1.56
C ALA A 50 -44.54 23.03 -0.30
N ASN A 51 -45.87 22.98 -0.47
CA ASN A 51 -46.81 22.99 0.65
C ASN A 51 -46.69 21.75 1.57
N ARG A 52 -46.38 20.56 1.02
CA ARG A 52 -46.12 19.35 1.81
C ARG A 52 -44.80 19.45 2.59
N VAL A 53 -43.75 20.02 2.02
CA VAL A 53 -42.46 20.27 2.69
C VAL A 53 -42.62 21.29 3.81
N ALA A 54 -43.37 22.38 3.60
CA ALA A 54 -43.66 23.36 4.67
C ALA A 54 -44.37 22.72 5.88
N SER A 55 -45.28 21.78 5.64
CA SER A 55 -46.17 21.18 6.64
C SER A 55 -45.73 19.80 7.16
N ALA A 56 -44.58 19.28 6.71
CA ALA A 56 -44.08 17.96 7.08
C ALA A 56 -43.78 17.83 8.59
N PRO A 57 -44.07 16.69 9.24
CA PRO A 57 -43.85 16.51 10.68
C PRO A 57 -42.36 16.31 10.99
N VAL A 58 -41.66 17.38 11.35
CA VAL A 58 -40.20 17.39 11.61
C VAL A 58 -39.87 17.48 13.10
N ALA A 59 -39.62 16.33 13.73
CA ALA A 59 -39.32 16.22 15.16
C ALA A 59 -37.98 15.50 15.42
N GLY A 60 -37.30 15.86 16.52
CA GLY A 60 -36.04 15.20 16.93
C GLY A 60 -34.79 15.53 16.10
N LEU A 61 -34.92 16.43 15.11
CA LEU A 61 -33.80 16.91 14.28
C LEU A 61 -32.62 17.37 15.15
N GLN A 62 -31.43 16.85 14.86
CA GLN A 62 -30.18 17.36 15.44
C GLN A 62 -29.75 18.61 14.68
N PRO A 63 -29.08 19.59 15.33
CA PRO A 63 -28.61 20.81 14.66
C PRO A 63 -27.68 20.52 13.47
N TYR A 64 -27.71 21.40 12.47
CA TYR A 64 -26.74 21.40 11.38
C TYR A 64 -25.29 21.46 11.92
N ALA A 65 -24.47 20.53 11.45
CA ALA A 65 -23.02 20.54 11.63
C ALA A 65 -22.33 20.79 10.28
N PRO A 66 -21.32 21.67 10.19
CA PRO A 66 -20.57 21.85 8.96
C PRO A 66 -19.75 20.59 8.65
N GLY A 67 -19.91 20.06 7.44
CA GLY A 67 -19.05 18.99 6.91
C GLY A 67 -17.65 19.51 6.56
N PRO A 68 -16.69 18.61 6.27
CA PRO A 68 -15.41 19.00 5.71
C PRO A 68 -15.62 19.56 4.29
N HIS A 69 -15.45 20.87 4.12
CA HIS A 69 -15.48 21.51 2.80
C HIS A 69 -14.41 20.89 1.89
N LEU A 70 -14.84 20.17 0.86
CA LEU A 70 -14.04 20.02 -0.35
C LEU A 70 -14.11 21.35 -1.14
N ALA A 71 -13.03 21.74 -1.80
CA ALA A 71 -12.99 22.99 -2.54
C ALA A 71 -13.95 22.92 -3.74
N GLY A 72 -14.74 23.98 -3.96
CA GLY A 72 -15.89 23.97 -4.87
C GLY A 72 -15.58 23.44 -6.27
N MET A 73 -16.41 22.51 -6.74
CA MET A 73 -16.19 21.75 -7.97
C MET A 73 -16.58 22.56 -9.22
N GLY A 74 -15.72 23.52 -9.56
CA GLY A 74 -15.79 24.32 -10.78
C GLY A 74 -15.42 23.52 -12.04
N GLY A 75 -16.37 22.74 -12.55
CA GLY A 75 -16.22 21.93 -13.77
C GLY A 75 -16.94 20.59 -13.63
N GLY A 76 -17.62 20.14 -14.69
CA GLY A 76 -18.40 18.90 -14.65
C GLY A 76 -17.54 17.68 -14.32
N SER A 77 -18.00 16.83 -13.39
CA SER A 77 -17.25 15.62 -13.02
C SER A 77 -17.16 14.67 -14.21
N SER A 78 -15.97 14.13 -14.50
CA SER A 78 -15.66 13.26 -15.66
C SER A 78 -16.27 11.85 -15.59
N ARG A 79 -17.42 11.72 -14.95
CA ARG A 79 -18.09 10.46 -14.58
C ARG A 79 -19.39 10.22 -15.34
N LEU A 80 -19.99 11.27 -15.88
CA LEU A 80 -21.19 11.24 -16.73
C LEU A 80 -20.97 12.12 -17.97
N SER A 81 -21.65 11.81 -19.07
CA SER A 81 -21.63 12.60 -20.31
C SER A 81 -22.55 13.82 -20.29
N LYS A 82 -23.42 13.92 -19.28
CA LYS A 82 -24.48 14.92 -19.11
C LYS A 82 -24.61 15.35 -17.65
N GLU A 83 -25.24 16.50 -17.41
CA GLU A 83 -25.75 16.85 -16.08
C GLU A 83 -26.91 15.89 -15.72
N VAL A 84 -26.90 15.36 -14.50
CA VAL A 84 -28.08 14.72 -13.89
C VAL A 84 -28.39 15.52 -12.62
N PHE A 85 -29.43 16.35 -12.73
CA PHE A 85 -29.89 17.29 -11.72
C PHE A 85 -31.15 16.73 -11.07
N GLY A 86 -31.14 16.45 -9.77
CA GLY A 86 -32.29 15.87 -9.08
C GLY A 86 -32.76 16.68 -7.89
N PHE A 87 -34.09 16.87 -7.77
CA PHE A 87 -34.68 17.53 -6.61
C PHE A 87 -34.82 16.59 -5.42
N ALA A 88 -34.49 17.11 -4.24
CA ALA A 88 -34.49 16.41 -2.95
C ALA A 88 -35.44 17.10 -1.98
N LEU A 89 -36.62 16.52 -1.77
CA LEU A 89 -37.65 17.08 -0.89
C LEU A 89 -37.21 17.01 0.58
N GLY A 90 -37.24 18.15 1.28
CA GLY A 90 -36.94 18.22 2.72
C GLY A 90 -37.89 17.39 3.59
N SER A 91 -39.09 17.07 3.11
CA SER A 91 -40.12 16.27 3.82
C SER A 91 -39.73 14.82 4.08
N SER A 92 -38.85 14.23 3.26
CA SER A 92 -38.40 12.83 3.38
C SER A 92 -36.91 12.65 3.09
N LEU A 93 -36.10 13.71 3.22
CA LEU A 93 -34.68 13.73 2.85
C LEU A 93 -33.86 12.60 3.49
N SER A 94 -34.13 12.22 4.74
CA SER A 94 -33.43 11.14 5.44
C SER A 94 -34.19 9.80 5.49
N ASP A 95 -35.23 9.61 4.66
CA ASP A 95 -35.94 8.34 4.58
C ASP A 95 -35.03 7.26 3.95
N PRO A 96 -34.92 6.04 4.50
CA PRO A 96 -33.98 5.03 4.01
C PRO A 96 -34.37 4.37 2.68
N THR A 97 -35.60 4.57 2.19
CA THR A 97 -36.12 3.97 0.94
C THR A 97 -36.43 4.98 -0.15
N LEU A 98 -36.76 6.22 0.23
CA LEU A 98 -37.11 7.32 -0.66
C LEU A 98 -36.04 8.44 -0.64
N GLY A 99 -35.43 8.70 0.51
CA GLY A 99 -34.50 9.82 0.72
C GLY A 99 -33.07 9.51 0.28
N SER A 100 -32.14 10.41 0.63
CA SER A 100 -30.74 10.35 0.20
C SER A 100 -29.97 9.05 0.53
N PRO A 101 -30.26 8.28 1.59
CA PRO A 101 -29.65 6.97 1.79
C PRO A 101 -29.96 5.93 0.70
N SER A 102 -30.97 6.18 -0.16
CA SER A 102 -31.40 5.28 -1.23
C SER A 102 -30.84 5.62 -2.62
N TRP A 103 -30.22 6.80 -2.80
CA TRP A 103 -29.85 7.33 -4.12
C TRP A 103 -28.42 6.97 -4.54
N ASN A 104 -28.21 6.76 -5.84
CA ASN A 104 -26.87 6.52 -6.39
C ASN A 104 -26.17 7.84 -6.78
N PHE A 105 -25.47 8.46 -5.83
CA PHE A 105 -24.71 9.70 -6.05
C PHE A 105 -23.54 9.58 -7.06
N ASN A 106 -23.20 8.39 -7.56
CA ASN A 106 -22.29 8.29 -8.70
C ASN A 106 -22.97 8.68 -10.03
N LEU A 107 -24.30 8.64 -10.07
CA LEU A 107 -25.13 8.97 -11.23
C LEU A 107 -25.83 10.33 -11.09
N LEU A 108 -25.34 11.19 -10.19
CA LEU A 108 -25.82 12.55 -9.98
C LEU A 108 -24.67 13.54 -10.17
N THR A 109 -24.97 14.73 -10.69
CA THR A 109 -24.02 15.86 -10.77
C THR A 109 -24.53 17.07 -9.98
N THR A 110 -25.85 17.21 -9.81
CA THR A 110 -26.46 18.17 -8.88
C THR A 110 -27.60 17.54 -8.10
N VAL A 111 -27.67 17.83 -6.80
CA VAL A 111 -28.87 17.65 -5.98
C VAL A 111 -29.38 18.99 -5.48
N ALA A 112 -30.61 19.33 -5.84
CA ALA A 112 -31.28 20.55 -5.41
C ALA A 112 -32.13 20.26 -4.16
N TYR A 113 -31.71 20.79 -3.00
CA TYR A 113 -32.53 20.75 -1.79
C TYR A 113 -33.79 21.58 -2.01
N PHE A 114 -34.96 20.95 -1.93
CA PHE A 114 -36.24 21.60 -2.16
C PHE A 114 -36.95 21.87 -0.84
N GLY A 115 -37.15 23.16 -0.49
CA GLY A 115 -37.96 23.51 0.68
C GLY A 115 -37.87 24.91 1.29
N LEU A 116 -37.10 25.89 0.77
CA LEU A 116 -37.04 27.22 1.40
C LEU A 116 -38.00 28.23 0.75
N HIS A 117 -39.19 28.38 1.32
CA HIS A 117 -40.17 29.38 0.91
C HIS A 117 -39.71 30.81 1.22
N VAL A 118 -39.80 31.69 0.22
CA VAL A 118 -39.48 33.12 0.34
C VAL A 118 -40.76 33.91 0.61
N ASN A 119 -40.81 34.60 1.74
CA ASN A 119 -41.91 35.47 2.15
C ASN A 119 -42.03 36.72 1.27
N TRP A 120 -43.16 37.43 1.39
CA TRP A 120 -43.44 38.70 0.72
C TRP A 120 -42.40 39.81 1.01
N ASP A 121 -41.67 39.73 2.12
CA ASP A 121 -40.62 40.67 2.54
C ASP A 121 -39.20 40.23 2.13
N GLY A 122 -39.07 39.08 1.46
CA GLY A 122 -37.79 38.48 1.06
C GLY A 122 -37.06 37.72 2.18
N THR A 123 -37.69 37.47 3.33
CA THR A 123 -37.17 36.53 4.34
C THR A 123 -37.57 35.08 4.03
N PHE A 124 -36.92 34.09 4.65
CA PHE A 124 -37.38 32.70 4.58
C PHE A 124 -38.48 32.43 5.60
N ALA A 125 -39.46 31.59 5.24
CA ALA A 125 -40.49 31.12 6.16
C ALA A 125 -39.87 30.23 7.27
N ASN A 126 -40.34 30.38 8.51
CA ASN A 126 -39.95 29.49 9.61
C ASN A 126 -40.87 28.26 9.62
N ASP A 127 -40.69 27.39 8.62
CA ASP A 127 -41.46 26.17 8.39
C ASP A 127 -40.60 24.91 8.54
N SER A 128 -41.15 23.76 8.14
CA SER A 128 -40.48 22.47 8.25
C SER A 128 -39.33 22.28 7.24
N GLY A 129 -39.39 22.94 6.08
CA GLY A 129 -38.28 22.99 5.11
C GLY A 129 -37.11 23.83 5.62
N TRP A 130 -37.39 24.95 6.31
CA TRP A 130 -36.37 25.72 7.03
C TRP A 130 -35.78 24.95 8.23
N ALA A 131 -36.58 24.15 8.94
CA ALA A 131 -36.10 23.31 10.03
C ALA A 131 -35.14 22.21 9.56
N VAL A 132 -35.47 21.51 8.46
CA VAL A 132 -34.60 20.46 7.89
C VAL A 132 -33.31 21.04 7.30
N TRP A 133 -33.36 22.20 6.64
CA TRP A 133 -32.18 22.97 6.19
C TRP A 133 -31.24 23.39 7.32
N ASN A 134 -31.77 23.53 8.54
CA ASN A 134 -31.00 23.84 9.74
C ASN A 134 -30.65 22.62 10.59
N SER A 135 -30.78 21.41 10.03
CA SER A 135 -30.50 20.14 10.70
C SER A 135 -29.31 19.37 10.14
N SER A 136 -28.91 18.32 10.86
CA SER A 136 -27.92 17.35 10.40
C SER A 136 -28.34 16.55 9.15
N GLN A 137 -29.61 16.58 8.73
CA GLN A 137 -30.03 15.95 7.48
C GLN A 137 -29.39 16.64 6.26
N LEU A 138 -29.28 17.97 6.28
CA LEU A 138 -28.52 18.72 5.28
C LEU A 138 -27.02 18.38 5.35
N SER A 139 -26.45 18.31 6.57
CA SER A 139 -25.04 17.92 6.77
C SER A 139 -24.72 16.56 6.14
N ASN A 140 -25.61 15.59 6.30
CA ASN A 140 -25.48 14.27 5.69
C ASN A 140 -25.59 14.34 4.17
N LEU A 141 -26.59 15.06 3.63
CA LEU A 141 -26.74 15.25 2.18
C LEU A 141 -25.46 15.85 1.55
N VAL A 142 -24.96 16.95 2.12
CA VAL A 142 -23.76 17.65 1.62
C VAL A 142 -22.53 16.74 1.74
N SER A 143 -22.32 16.07 2.87
CA SER A 143 -21.17 15.17 3.04
C SER A 143 -21.20 13.97 2.08
N THR A 144 -22.37 13.41 1.77
CA THR A 144 -22.49 12.30 0.83
C THR A 144 -22.32 12.79 -0.61
N ALA A 145 -22.98 13.88 -0.99
CA ALA A 145 -22.88 14.46 -2.32
C ALA A 145 -21.44 14.87 -2.67
N HIS A 146 -20.76 15.58 -1.76
CA HIS A 146 -19.37 16.01 -1.98
C HIS A 146 -18.38 14.84 -2.04
N ALA A 147 -18.55 13.80 -1.22
CA ALA A 147 -17.75 12.57 -1.31
C ALA A 147 -17.93 11.86 -2.66
N HIS A 148 -19.11 11.98 -3.28
CA HIS A 148 -19.43 11.49 -4.62
C HIS A 148 -19.44 12.61 -5.68
N GLY A 149 -18.59 13.63 -5.57
CA GLY A 149 -18.34 14.60 -6.65
C GLY A 149 -19.58 15.36 -7.18
N THR A 150 -20.63 15.46 -6.36
CA THR A 150 -21.97 15.96 -6.72
C THR A 150 -22.19 17.32 -6.07
N LYS A 151 -22.64 18.31 -6.85
CA LYS A 151 -23.03 19.63 -6.35
C LYS A 151 -24.28 19.50 -5.45
N VAL A 152 -24.36 20.27 -4.37
CA VAL A 152 -25.63 20.54 -3.69
C VAL A 152 -26.03 21.99 -3.97
N VAL A 153 -27.30 22.23 -4.29
CA VAL A 153 -27.83 23.60 -4.47
C VAL A 153 -29.07 23.84 -3.61
N LEU A 154 -29.23 25.06 -3.13
CA LEU A 154 -30.40 25.50 -2.36
C LEU A 154 -31.54 25.89 -3.30
N THR A 155 -32.71 25.26 -3.24
CA THR A 155 -33.91 25.77 -3.93
C THR A 155 -34.63 26.80 -3.07
N ILE A 156 -34.85 28.00 -3.62
CA ILE A 156 -35.69 29.04 -3.03
C ILE A 156 -37.03 29.11 -3.78
N ILE A 157 -38.13 29.09 -3.04
CA ILE A 157 -39.48 28.80 -3.56
C ILE A 157 -40.42 29.99 -3.40
N GLN A 158 -41.18 30.34 -4.45
CA GLN A 158 -42.30 31.30 -4.39
C GLN A 158 -43.31 31.05 -5.53
N GLY A 159 -44.45 30.40 -5.24
CA GLY A 159 -45.45 30.00 -6.24
C GLY A 159 -46.81 30.72 -6.20
N ASP A 160 -46.89 31.95 -5.65
CA ASP A 160 -48.14 32.73 -5.61
C ASP A 160 -48.52 33.31 -6.98
N SER A 161 -48.96 32.42 -7.87
CA SER A 161 -49.27 32.61 -9.28
C SER A 161 -50.61 33.31 -9.53
N ARG A 162 -51.13 34.12 -8.60
CA ARG A 162 -52.41 34.82 -8.76
C ARG A 162 -52.26 35.98 -9.76
N PRO A 163 -53.07 36.08 -10.83
CA PRO A 163 -53.02 37.17 -11.81
C PRO A 163 -53.62 38.49 -11.30
N THR A 164 -53.82 38.60 -9.99
CA THR A 164 -54.35 39.79 -9.33
C THR A 164 -53.47 40.17 -8.13
N PHE A 165 -53.17 41.46 -8.02
CA PHE A 165 -52.50 42.04 -6.86
C PHE A 165 -53.54 42.36 -5.77
N PRO A 166 -53.23 42.18 -4.46
CA PRO A 166 -51.95 41.74 -3.90
C PRO A 166 -51.74 40.22 -3.91
N ASN A 167 -50.54 39.82 -4.32
CA ASN A 167 -50.01 38.47 -4.22
C ASN A 167 -48.58 38.51 -3.65
N THR A 168 -48.06 37.35 -3.21
CA THR A 168 -46.78 37.22 -2.52
C THR A 168 -45.62 37.44 -3.49
N MET A 169 -45.67 36.84 -4.69
CA MET A 169 -44.67 36.99 -5.76
C MET A 169 -44.33 38.46 -6.06
N CYS A 170 -45.33 39.30 -6.35
CA CYS A 170 -45.14 40.73 -6.62
C CYS A 170 -44.41 41.46 -5.47
N ASN A 171 -44.69 41.09 -4.22
CA ASN A 171 -44.06 41.69 -3.05
C ASN A 171 -42.63 41.15 -2.85
N THR A 172 -42.39 39.85 -3.03
CA THR A 172 -41.06 39.23 -2.97
C THR A 172 -40.12 39.81 -4.03
N LEU A 173 -40.60 39.99 -5.26
CA LEU A 173 -39.86 40.65 -6.35
C LEU A 173 -39.61 42.15 -6.07
N SER A 174 -40.51 42.82 -5.34
CA SER A 174 -40.27 44.20 -4.87
C SER A 174 -39.22 44.25 -3.76
N ASN A 175 -39.19 43.26 -2.88
CA ASN A 175 -38.24 43.10 -1.77
C ASN A 175 -37.01 42.24 -2.13
N TRP A 176 -36.65 42.19 -3.42
CA TRP A 176 -35.53 41.39 -3.92
C TRP A 176 -34.19 41.57 -3.17
N PRO A 177 -33.81 42.77 -2.63
CA PRO A 177 -32.54 42.91 -1.93
C PRO A 177 -32.45 42.04 -0.67
N THR A 178 -33.57 41.86 0.04
CA THR A 178 -33.65 40.98 1.21
C THR A 178 -33.51 39.51 0.78
N ALA A 179 -34.25 39.10 -0.25
CA ALA A 179 -34.22 37.73 -0.78
C ALA A 179 -32.82 37.33 -1.26
N VAL A 180 -32.14 38.20 -2.04
CA VAL A 180 -30.76 37.98 -2.47
C VAL A 180 -29.81 37.90 -1.27
N ALA A 181 -29.87 38.84 -0.33
CA ALA A 181 -28.98 38.86 0.82
C ALA A 181 -29.15 37.62 1.73
N LYS A 182 -30.39 37.15 1.94
CA LYS A 182 -30.69 35.94 2.71
C LYS A 182 -30.21 34.66 2.01
N THR A 183 -30.50 34.55 0.71
CA THR A 183 -30.09 33.39 -0.10
C THR A 183 -28.57 33.25 -0.16
N VAL A 184 -27.85 34.34 -0.46
CA VAL A 184 -26.39 34.34 -0.54
C VAL A 184 -25.73 34.07 0.82
N ALA A 185 -26.36 34.50 1.93
CA ALA A 185 -25.89 34.16 3.27
C ALA A 185 -26.02 32.66 3.56
N GLU A 186 -27.17 32.05 3.28
CA GLU A 186 -27.38 30.60 3.52
C GLU A 186 -26.47 29.73 2.64
N VAL A 187 -26.36 30.01 1.34
CA VAL A 187 -25.46 29.27 0.43
C VAL A 187 -24.02 29.26 0.98
N LYS A 188 -23.52 30.43 1.38
CA LYS A 188 -22.15 30.60 1.89
C LYS A 188 -21.97 30.04 3.32
N ALA A 189 -23.01 30.01 4.15
CA ALA A 189 -22.96 29.49 5.52
C ALA A 189 -23.13 27.96 5.61
N LYS A 190 -23.83 27.34 4.66
CA LYS A 190 -24.01 25.87 4.59
C LYS A 190 -22.98 25.17 3.71
N GLY A 191 -22.18 25.93 2.95
CA GLY A 191 -21.15 25.36 2.07
C GLY A 191 -21.69 24.57 0.89
N VAL A 192 -22.92 24.87 0.46
CA VAL A 192 -23.51 24.31 -0.76
C VAL A 192 -22.98 25.04 -1.99
N ASP A 193 -22.93 24.35 -3.12
CA ASP A 193 -22.27 24.79 -4.36
C ASP A 193 -23.06 25.83 -5.16
N GLY A 194 -24.31 26.11 -4.78
CA GLY A 194 -25.15 27.03 -5.55
C GLY A 194 -26.59 27.20 -5.07
N VAL A 195 -27.40 27.78 -5.95
CA VAL A 195 -28.83 28.06 -5.74
C VAL A 195 -29.65 27.67 -6.97
N ASN A 196 -30.88 27.19 -6.75
CA ASN A 196 -31.92 27.03 -7.74
C ASN A 196 -33.09 27.98 -7.42
N VAL A 197 -33.69 28.60 -8.44
CA VAL A 197 -34.80 29.55 -8.29
C VAL A 197 -36.10 28.91 -8.78
N ASP A 198 -36.97 28.53 -7.84
CA ASP A 198 -38.33 28.00 -8.10
C ASP A 198 -39.37 29.11 -7.87
N PHE A 199 -39.55 29.97 -8.86
CA PHE A 199 -40.43 31.14 -8.76
C PHE A 199 -41.63 30.98 -9.71
N GLU A 200 -42.64 30.22 -9.31
CA GLU A 200 -43.83 29.96 -10.12
C GLU A 200 -44.84 31.14 -10.13
N GLY A 201 -44.51 32.21 -10.86
CA GLY A 201 -45.34 33.41 -11.02
C GLY A 201 -46.30 33.39 -12.22
N VAL A 202 -46.87 34.56 -12.53
CA VAL A 202 -47.58 34.86 -13.79
C VAL A 202 -47.26 36.29 -14.21
N ASN A 203 -47.19 36.57 -15.52
CA ASN A 203 -46.79 37.90 -16.00
C ASN A 203 -47.89 38.95 -15.75
N GLN A 204 -47.54 40.00 -15.01
CA GLN A 204 -48.48 41.04 -14.57
C GLN A 204 -47.77 42.33 -14.14
N SER A 205 -48.54 43.41 -14.00
CA SER A 205 -47.97 44.72 -13.65
C SER A 205 -47.61 44.92 -12.18
N CYS A 206 -48.08 44.08 -11.26
CA CYS A 206 -47.88 44.26 -9.82
C CYS A 206 -48.19 45.69 -9.31
N THR A 207 -49.23 46.34 -9.85
CA THR A 207 -49.64 47.76 -9.67
C THR A 207 -48.78 48.84 -10.33
N GLN A 208 -47.66 48.48 -10.97
CA GLN A 208 -46.83 49.40 -11.73
C GLN A 208 -47.49 49.84 -13.05
N SER A 209 -46.88 50.81 -13.73
CA SER A 209 -47.32 51.31 -15.04
C SER A 209 -47.04 50.36 -16.20
N ASP A 210 -46.05 49.49 -16.04
CA ASP A 210 -45.62 48.49 -17.02
C ASP A 210 -46.47 47.21 -16.90
N PRO A 211 -47.15 46.74 -17.96
CA PRO A 211 -47.96 45.52 -17.92
C PRO A 211 -47.14 44.24 -17.65
N SER A 212 -45.85 44.22 -18.02
CA SER A 212 -44.95 43.07 -17.90
C SER A 212 -43.95 43.19 -16.74
N TRP A 213 -44.24 44.05 -15.75
CA TRP A 213 -43.29 44.36 -14.68
C TRP A 213 -42.78 43.12 -13.93
N ALA A 214 -43.65 42.14 -13.66
CA ALA A 214 -43.29 40.93 -12.91
C ALA A 214 -42.18 40.13 -13.62
N ARG A 215 -42.30 39.94 -14.94
CA ARG A 215 -41.30 39.30 -15.81
C ARG A 215 -39.96 40.04 -15.75
N HIS A 216 -39.96 41.36 -15.88
CA HIS A 216 -38.75 42.18 -15.80
C HIS A 216 -38.13 42.21 -14.38
N ALA A 217 -38.96 42.17 -13.34
CA ALA A 217 -38.52 42.14 -11.95
C ALA A 217 -37.89 40.80 -11.57
N LEU A 218 -38.39 39.68 -12.10
CA LEU A 218 -37.75 38.36 -11.99
C LEU A 218 -36.37 38.36 -12.67
N THR A 219 -36.28 38.83 -13.92
CA THR A 219 -35.00 38.93 -14.64
C THR A 219 -33.98 39.76 -13.87
N ASN A 220 -34.39 40.89 -13.29
CA ASN A 220 -33.53 41.67 -12.39
C ASN A 220 -33.18 40.90 -11.10
N PHE A 221 -34.12 40.23 -10.43
CA PHE A 221 -33.82 39.45 -9.22
C PHE A 221 -32.73 38.41 -9.48
N VAL A 222 -32.83 37.64 -10.56
CA VAL A 222 -31.83 36.64 -10.96
C VAL A 222 -30.48 37.28 -11.30
N ALA A 223 -30.47 38.42 -12.01
CA ALA A 223 -29.26 39.17 -12.30
C ALA A 223 -28.54 39.68 -11.03
N GLN A 224 -29.29 40.19 -10.06
CA GLN A 224 -28.76 40.66 -8.78
C GLN A 224 -28.31 39.49 -7.89
N LEU A 225 -29.02 38.36 -7.92
CA LEU A 225 -28.64 37.12 -7.23
C LEU A 225 -27.30 36.61 -7.76
N ARG A 226 -27.12 36.52 -9.08
CA ARG A 226 -25.82 36.18 -9.70
C ARG A 226 -24.72 37.16 -9.27
N ALA A 227 -24.99 38.46 -9.29
CA ALA A 227 -24.00 39.48 -8.94
C ALA A 227 -23.53 39.39 -7.47
N ALA A 228 -24.43 39.10 -6.53
CA ALA A 228 -24.11 38.95 -5.11
C ALA A 228 -23.54 37.58 -4.74
N LEU A 229 -23.92 36.53 -5.48
CA LEU A 229 -23.42 35.16 -5.28
C LEU A 229 -22.00 35.02 -5.81
N GLY A 230 -21.78 35.41 -7.08
CA GLY A 230 -20.54 35.26 -7.85
C GLY A 230 -20.64 34.18 -8.94
N SER A 231 -19.59 34.06 -9.76
CA SER A 231 -19.46 33.03 -10.82
C SER A 231 -18.82 31.71 -10.34
N GLY A 232 -18.35 31.64 -9.09
CA GLY A 232 -17.79 30.43 -8.48
C GLY A 232 -18.83 29.51 -7.83
N TYR A 233 -20.13 29.79 -8.02
CA TYR A 233 -21.26 29.02 -7.51
C TYR A 233 -22.22 28.75 -8.68
N TYR A 234 -22.90 27.60 -8.65
CA TYR A 234 -23.94 27.27 -9.61
C TYR A 234 -25.20 28.12 -9.37
N LEU A 235 -25.86 28.56 -10.44
CA LEU A 235 -27.16 29.21 -10.37
C LEU A 235 -28.06 28.69 -11.49
N SER A 236 -29.14 28.01 -11.13
CA SER A 236 -30.17 27.53 -12.04
C SER A 236 -31.53 28.16 -11.74
N ILE A 237 -32.45 28.07 -12.70
CA ILE A 237 -33.83 28.55 -12.57
C ILE A 237 -34.79 27.53 -13.16
N ASP A 238 -35.90 27.30 -12.46
CA ASP A 238 -37.00 26.46 -12.91
C ASP A 238 -37.93 27.28 -13.81
N THR A 239 -38.31 26.72 -14.94
CA THR A 239 -38.99 27.46 -16.02
C THR A 239 -40.07 26.64 -16.71
N TYR A 240 -41.15 27.28 -17.15
CA TYR A 240 -42.31 26.61 -17.74
C TYR A 240 -42.02 26.06 -19.13
N SER A 241 -42.69 24.97 -19.50
CA SER A 241 -42.52 24.33 -20.81
C SER A 241 -42.72 25.30 -21.98
N GLY A 242 -43.76 26.14 -21.94
CA GLY A 242 -44.10 27.09 -23.01
C GLY A 242 -43.25 28.36 -23.04
N ALA A 243 -42.43 28.65 -22.01
CA ALA A 243 -41.85 29.99 -21.83
C ALA A 243 -40.83 30.41 -22.91
N ALA A 244 -40.17 29.47 -23.58
CA ALA A 244 -39.31 29.78 -24.72
C ALA A 244 -40.09 30.01 -26.03
N GLY A 245 -41.35 29.55 -26.10
CA GLY A 245 -42.25 29.78 -27.23
C GLY A 245 -43.09 31.05 -27.12
N ASP A 246 -43.36 31.53 -25.89
CA ASP A 246 -44.17 32.72 -25.62
C ASP A 246 -43.32 33.92 -25.14
N PRO A 247 -43.16 34.99 -25.95
CA PRO A 247 -42.38 36.16 -25.57
C PRO A 247 -43.00 36.98 -24.42
N TYR A 248 -44.25 36.70 -24.02
CA TYR A 248 -44.97 37.38 -22.94
C TYR A 248 -45.09 36.55 -21.65
N ASP A 249 -44.54 35.33 -21.61
CA ASP A 249 -44.44 34.51 -20.40
C ASP A 249 -43.66 35.24 -19.29
N PHE A 250 -43.97 34.91 -18.04
CA PHE A 250 -43.30 35.40 -16.83
C PHE A 250 -41.78 35.16 -16.84
N MET A 251 -41.30 34.12 -17.52
CA MET A 251 -39.90 33.74 -17.60
C MET A 251 -39.23 34.31 -18.87
N ASP A 252 -38.38 35.34 -18.71
CA ASP A 252 -37.62 35.90 -19.83
C ASP A 252 -36.43 35.03 -20.23
N ILE A 253 -36.65 33.90 -20.90
CA ILE A 253 -35.60 32.91 -21.22
C ILE A 253 -34.37 33.56 -21.92
N GLY A 254 -34.61 34.49 -22.85
CA GLY A 254 -33.53 35.27 -23.49
C GLY A 254 -32.83 36.23 -22.53
N GLY A 255 -33.58 36.97 -21.71
CA GLY A 255 -33.04 37.93 -20.74
C GLY A 255 -32.36 37.31 -19.52
N LEU A 256 -32.74 36.08 -19.14
CA LEU A 256 -32.18 35.31 -18.01
C LEU A 256 -30.84 34.64 -18.35
N ASN A 257 -30.61 34.31 -19.63
CA ASN A 257 -29.44 33.57 -20.10
C ASN A 257 -28.06 34.12 -19.64
N PRO A 258 -27.81 35.44 -19.55
CA PRO A 258 -26.53 35.96 -19.06
C PRO A 258 -26.24 35.67 -17.58
N TYR A 259 -27.25 35.26 -16.80
CA TYR A 259 -27.18 35.19 -15.34
C TYR A 259 -27.23 33.77 -14.78
N VAL A 260 -27.86 32.83 -15.49
CA VAL A 260 -27.99 31.42 -15.06
C VAL A 260 -26.94 30.53 -15.75
N ASP A 261 -26.49 29.48 -15.06
CA ASP A 261 -25.68 28.41 -15.65
C ASP A 261 -26.55 27.44 -16.45
N SER A 262 -27.76 27.17 -15.97
CA SER A 262 -28.74 26.31 -16.62
C SER A 262 -30.19 26.78 -16.41
N PHE A 263 -31.05 26.32 -17.31
CA PHE A 263 -32.51 26.37 -17.19
C PHE A 263 -32.99 24.94 -16.94
N PHE A 264 -33.64 24.72 -15.80
CA PHE A 264 -34.42 23.51 -15.59
C PHE A 264 -35.80 23.74 -16.20
N VAL A 265 -36.09 23.06 -17.31
CA VAL A 265 -37.37 23.22 -17.99
C VAL A 265 -38.34 22.18 -17.44
N MET A 266 -39.38 22.64 -16.77
CA MET A 266 -40.38 21.79 -16.12
C MET A 266 -41.28 21.17 -17.18
N THR A 267 -40.79 20.09 -17.79
CA THR A 267 -41.37 19.39 -18.95
C THR A 267 -42.34 18.30 -18.47
N TYR A 268 -43.20 18.67 -17.52
CA TYR A 268 -44.20 17.79 -16.89
C TYR A 268 -45.44 18.57 -16.43
N ASP A 269 -46.49 17.86 -16.01
CA ASP A 269 -47.85 18.38 -15.79
C ASP A 269 -48.47 19.01 -17.06
N MET A 270 -48.00 18.61 -18.26
CA MET A 270 -48.44 19.19 -19.53
C MET A 270 -49.90 18.88 -19.85
N GLU A 271 -50.48 17.81 -19.28
CA GLU A 271 -51.88 17.42 -19.46
C GLU A 271 -52.86 18.51 -19.00
N TYR A 272 -52.47 19.37 -18.06
CA TYR A 272 -53.28 20.51 -17.60
C TYR A 272 -53.47 21.62 -18.64
N SER A 273 -52.60 21.69 -19.66
CA SER A 273 -52.73 22.57 -20.82
C SER A 273 -53.17 21.77 -22.07
N ASN A 274 -52.58 20.60 -22.29
CA ASN A 274 -52.80 19.78 -23.48
C ASN A 274 -54.23 19.26 -23.64
N TRP A 275 -55.04 19.14 -22.58
CA TRP A 275 -56.40 18.58 -22.69
C TRP A 275 -57.31 19.31 -23.69
N HIS A 276 -57.12 20.63 -23.92
CA HIS A 276 -57.91 21.39 -24.91
C HIS A 276 -57.25 21.49 -26.29
N HIS A 277 -56.13 20.82 -26.52
CA HIS A 277 -55.44 20.78 -27.80
C HIS A 277 -55.54 19.39 -28.45
N PRO A 278 -55.34 19.28 -29.78
CA PRO A 278 -55.02 18.01 -30.40
C PRO A 278 -53.76 17.39 -29.74
N PRO A 279 -53.68 16.05 -29.60
CA PRO A 279 -54.60 15.05 -30.17
C PRO A 279 -55.90 14.82 -29.39
N THR A 280 -56.00 15.19 -28.11
CA THR A 280 -57.13 14.82 -27.23
C THR A 280 -58.37 15.70 -27.42
N ASN A 281 -58.20 17.04 -27.44
CA ASN A 281 -59.24 18.03 -27.71
C ASN A 281 -60.54 17.81 -26.89
N CYS A 282 -60.37 17.57 -25.59
CA CYS A 282 -61.44 17.33 -24.62
C CYS A 282 -62.26 18.60 -24.33
N GLY A 283 -63.53 18.45 -23.94
CA GLY A 283 -64.42 19.58 -23.61
C GLY A 283 -64.18 20.22 -22.22
N ASN A 284 -63.46 19.51 -21.36
CA ASN A 284 -62.93 19.90 -20.06
C ASN A 284 -61.72 19.00 -19.76
N PHE A 285 -60.98 19.26 -18.67
CA PHE A 285 -59.84 18.42 -18.29
C PHE A 285 -60.17 16.92 -18.36
N CYS A 286 -59.26 16.17 -18.97
CA CYS A 286 -59.26 14.73 -19.15
C CYS A 286 -57.86 14.21 -18.83
N MET A 287 -57.72 12.93 -18.51
CA MET A 287 -56.41 12.35 -18.21
C MET A 287 -55.51 12.36 -19.47
N GLY A 288 -54.19 12.34 -19.28
CA GLY A 288 -53.24 12.29 -20.39
C GLY A 288 -51.79 12.17 -19.91
N PRO A 289 -50.84 11.97 -20.84
CA PRO A 289 -49.42 11.84 -20.51
C PRO A 289 -48.91 13.07 -19.76
N THR A 290 -48.24 12.84 -18.62
CA THR A 290 -47.71 13.92 -17.77
C THR A 290 -46.59 14.69 -18.46
N SER A 291 -45.82 14.02 -19.31
CA SER A 291 -44.72 14.51 -20.12
C SER A 291 -44.74 13.69 -21.42
N PRO A 292 -45.41 14.13 -22.50
CA PRO A 292 -45.36 13.45 -23.79
C PRO A 292 -44.07 13.82 -24.55
N LEU A 293 -43.40 12.85 -25.16
CA LEU A 293 -42.17 13.09 -25.92
C LEU A 293 -42.41 13.89 -27.21
N THR A 294 -43.52 13.62 -27.90
CA THR A 294 -43.90 14.15 -29.22
C THR A 294 -45.42 14.37 -29.34
N THR A 295 -45.87 14.85 -30.51
CA THR A 295 -47.27 14.81 -31.02
C THR A 295 -48.34 15.64 -30.29
N TYR A 296 -48.28 15.73 -28.96
CA TYR A 296 -49.07 16.67 -28.17
C TYR A 296 -48.61 18.12 -28.37
N TYR A 297 -49.50 19.09 -28.19
CA TYR A 297 -49.22 20.50 -28.49
C TYR A 297 -48.06 21.08 -27.67
N TYR A 298 -48.01 20.76 -26.37
CA TYR A 298 -46.78 20.78 -25.58
C TYR A 298 -46.24 19.36 -25.49
N ASN A 299 -44.97 19.17 -25.87
CA ASN A 299 -44.24 17.92 -25.80
C ASN A 299 -42.74 18.20 -25.61
N ASP A 300 -41.99 17.24 -25.05
CA ASP A 300 -40.58 17.41 -24.70
C ASP A 300 -39.72 17.81 -25.91
N THR A 301 -39.95 17.20 -27.08
CA THR A 301 -39.14 17.45 -28.29
C THR A 301 -39.28 18.90 -28.79
N ASP A 302 -40.51 19.40 -28.93
CA ASP A 302 -40.76 20.77 -29.40
C ASP A 302 -40.37 21.80 -28.35
N VAL A 303 -40.57 21.52 -27.05
CA VAL A 303 -40.15 22.41 -25.96
C VAL A 303 -38.63 22.53 -25.90
N MET A 304 -37.89 21.42 -25.94
CA MET A 304 -36.41 21.46 -25.95
C MET A 304 -35.87 22.17 -27.20
N SER A 305 -36.55 22.05 -28.34
CA SER A 305 -36.23 22.79 -29.57
C SER A 305 -36.45 24.30 -29.41
N GLN A 306 -37.56 24.75 -28.81
CA GLN A 306 -37.85 26.16 -28.55
C GLN A 306 -36.82 26.79 -27.59
N TYR A 307 -36.46 26.08 -26.52
CA TYR A 307 -35.39 26.51 -25.61
C TYR A 307 -34.04 26.59 -26.33
N SER A 308 -33.67 25.57 -27.10
CA SER A 308 -32.39 25.51 -27.83
C SER A 308 -32.29 26.50 -29.01
N ALA A 309 -33.41 27.04 -29.48
CA ALA A 309 -33.45 28.16 -30.41
C ALA A 309 -33.23 29.53 -29.73
N THR A 310 -33.49 29.62 -28.43
CA THR A 310 -33.42 30.86 -27.63
C THR A 310 -32.12 30.98 -26.83
N VAL A 311 -31.59 29.86 -26.33
CA VAL A 311 -30.35 29.76 -25.53
C VAL A 311 -29.51 28.56 -25.97
N SER A 312 -28.27 28.45 -25.51
CA SER A 312 -27.43 27.29 -25.83
C SER A 312 -28.05 26.02 -25.26
N ALA A 313 -28.22 24.98 -26.09
CA ALA A 313 -28.65 23.63 -25.67
C ALA A 313 -27.85 23.11 -24.45
N SER A 314 -26.56 23.45 -24.38
CA SER A 314 -25.67 23.13 -23.24
C SER A 314 -26.06 23.75 -21.89
N LYS A 315 -27.10 24.60 -21.84
CA LYS A 315 -27.73 25.14 -20.63
C LYS A 315 -29.12 24.58 -20.36
N VAL A 316 -29.74 23.89 -21.32
CA VAL A 316 -31.12 23.41 -21.23
C VAL A 316 -31.14 22.03 -20.57
N ILE A 317 -31.79 21.91 -19.42
CA ILE A 317 -32.03 20.65 -18.70
C ILE A 317 -33.49 20.26 -18.92
N LEU A 318 -33.71 19.07 -19.47
CA LEU A 318 -35.06 18.50 -19.71
C LEU A 318 -35.56 17.91 -18.38
N GLY A 319 -36.57 18.52 -17.78
CA GLY A 319 -37.15 18.12 -16.50
C GLY A 319 -38.19 17.01 -16.65
N ILE A 320 -37.89 15.84 -16.09
CA ILE A 320 -38.59 14.58 -16.28
C ILE A 320 -39.38 14.19 -15.00
N PRO A 321 -40.62 13.71 -15.12
CA PRO A 321 -41.42 13.29 -13.98
C PRO A 321 -41.05 11.88 -13.51
N TYR A 322 -40.60 11.73 -12.26
CA TYR A 322 -40.58 10.44 -11.55
C TYR A 322 -41.92 10.18 -10.84
N TYR A 323 -43.02 10.51 -11.51
CA TYR A 323 -44.39 10.33 -11.05
C TYR A 323 -45.35 10.23 -12.23
N GLY A 324 -46.59 9.87 -11.94
CA GLY A 324 -47.71 9.97 -12.88
C GLY A 324 -48.92 10.67 -12.27
N ARG A 325 -49.95 10.91 -13.07
CA ARG A 325 -51.26 11.39 -12.58
C ARG A 325 -52.27 10.25 -12.51
N LYS A 326 -52.81 10.04 -11.31
CA LYS A 326 -53.81 9.01 -10.99
C LYS A 326 -55.17 9.64 -10.64
N ALA A 327 -56.26 9.13 -11.21
CA ALA A 327 -57.62 9.57 -10.93
C ALA A 327 -58.59 8.40 -10.67
N CYS A 328 -59.85 8.69 -10.32
CA CYS A 328 -60.95 7.75 -10.53
C CYS A 328 -61.64 8.12 -11.84
N VAL A 329 -62.04 7.13 -12.64
CA VAL A 329 -62.69 7.29 -13.96
C VAL A 329 -63.88 6.34 -14.10
N SER A 330 -64.71 6.53 -15.14
CA SER A 330 -65.76 5.58 -15.54
C SER A 330 -66.30 5.93 -16.93
N PRO A 331 -66.05 5.12 -17.99
CA PRO A 331 -65.36 3.82 -18.02
C PRO A 331 -63.85 3.88 -17.75
N ALA A 332 -63.15 2.75 -17.93
CA ALA A 332 -61.69 2.65 -17.87
C ALA A 332 -61.13 2.59 -19.30
N ILE A 333 -60.93 3.75 -19.91
CA ILE A 333 -60.37 3.93 -21.27
C ILE A 333 -59.35 5.07 -21.23
N ALA A 334 -58.55 5.20 -22.29
CA ALA A 334 -57.58 6.27 -22.44
C ALA A 334 -58.24 7.65 -22.44
N ASN A 335 -57.58 8.62 -21.80
CA ASN A 335 -57.95 10.03 -21.76
C ASN A 335 -59.37 10.28 -21.20
N GLU A 336 -59.81 9.49 -20.22
CA GLU A 336 -61.15 9.65 -19.64
C GLU A 336 -61.22 10.88 -18.70
N HIS A 337 -62.43 11.37 -18.45
CA HIS A 337 -62.65 12.46 -17.51
C HIS A 337 -62.58 11.98 -16.05
N PRO A 338 -61.78 12.63 -15.19
CA PRO A 338 -61.67 12.23 -13.79
C PRO A 338 -62.96 12.55 -13.01
N ILE A 339 -63.61 11.51 -12.47
CA ILE A 339 -64.81 11.60 -11.62
C ILE A 339 -64.46 11.83 -10.13
N GLY A 340 -63.25 12.30 -9.85
CA GLY A 340 -62.71 12.55 -8.51
C GLY A 340 -61.40 13.32 -8.59
N GLY A 341 -60.73 13.53 -7.45
CA GLY A 341 -59.46 14.24 -7.40
C GLY A 341 -58.35 13.52 -8.16
N VAL A 342 -57.68 14.24 -9.06
CA VAL A 342 -56.41 13.83 -9.70
C VAL A 342 -55.28 14.02 -8.67
N ILE A 343 -54.43 13.01 -8.50
CA ILE A 343 -53.26 13.07 -7.61
C ILE A 343 -51.98 12.74 -8.38
N ALA A 344 -50.87 13.37 -7.98
CA ALA A 344 -49.55 12.89 -8.34
C ALA A 344 -49.26 11.59 -7.57
N ASP A 345 -48.76 10.57 -8.26
CA ASP A 345 -48.43 9.26 -7.71
C ASP A 345 -46.97 8.91 -8.03
N MET A 346 -46.19 8.61 -6.99
CA MET A 346 -44.74 8.41 -7.09
C MET A 346 -44.41 7.23 -8.01
N TYR A 347 -43.28 7.27 -8.72
CA TYR A 347 -42.82 6.15 -9.56
C TYR A 347 -42.80 4.81 -8.78
N VAL A 348 -42.34 4.82 -7.52
CA VAL A 348 -42.32 3.63 -6.63
C VAL A 348 -43.72 3.08 -6.30
N ASN A 349 -44.78 3.89 -6.40
CA ASN A 349 -46.16 3.42 -6.28
C ASN A 349 -46.68 2.91 -7.64
N ALA A 350 -46.47 3.70 -8.70
CA ALA A 350 -46.99 3.45 -10.04
C ALA A 350 -46.49 2.11 -10.60
N SER A 351 -45.20 1.82 -10.44
CA SER A 351 -44.60 0.52 -10.78
C SER A 351 -45.15 -0.65 -9.94
N GLY A 352 -45.56 -0.38 -8.70
CA GLY A 352 -46.12 -1.37 -7.77
C GLY A 352 -47.62 -1.66 -7.94
N GLU A 353 -48.41 -0.77 -8.54
CA GLU A 353 -49.89 -0.86 -8.57
C GLU A 353 -50.40 -2.20 -9.10
N SER A 354 -49.74 -2.81 -10.11
CA SER A 354 -50.09 -4.16 -10.62
C SER A 354 -50.11 -5.27 -9.55
N THR A 355 -49.53 -5.00 -8.37
CA THR A 355 -49.45 -5.90 -7.20
C THR A 355 -50.05 -5.34 -5.91
N ASP A 356 -50.59 -4.11 -5.87
CA ASP A 356 -51.21 -3.57 -4.65
C ASP A 356 -52.44 -4.42 -4.25
N PRO A 357 -52.57 -4.83 -2.97
CA PRO A 357 -53.68 -5.69 -2.53
C PRO A 357 -55.09 -5.12 -2.68
N SER A 358 -55.25 -3.84 -3.06
CA SER A 358 -56.54 -3.24 -3.38
C SER A 358 -56.94 -3.38 -4.85
N VAL A 359 -56.04 -3.79 -5.74
CA VAL A 359 -56.38 -4.10 -7.13
C VAL A 359 -57.28 -5.33 -7.19
N GLN A 360 -58.45 -5.20 -7.82
CA GLN A 360 -59.32 -6.34 -8.05
C GLN A 360 -58.66 -7.30 -9.05
N SER A 361 -58.46 -8.55 -8.65
CA SER A 361 -57.83 -9.59 -9.47
C SER A 361 -58.49 -9.70 -10.86
N GLY A 362 -57.66 -9.71 -11.90
CA GLY A 362 -58.10 -9.76 -13.29
C GLY A 362 -58.61 -8.44 -13.88
N THR A 363 -58.51 -7.30 -13.17
CA THR A 363 -58.94 -5.98 -13.70
C THR A 363 -57.81 -5.06 -14.15
N TYR A 364 -56.56 -5.34 -13.76
CA TYR A 364 -55.41 -4.52 -14.16
C TYR A 364 -55.01 -4.78 -15.62
N ALA A 365 -54.84 -3.69 -16.37
CA ALA A 365 -54.29 -3.67 -17.72
C ALA A 365 -53.28 -2.52 -17.84
N ALA A 366 -52.13 -2.81 -18.45
CA ALA A 366 -51.10 -1.82 -18.77
C ALA A 366 -51.08 -1.56 -20.27
N HIS A 367 -50.90 -0.31 -20.65
CA HIS A 367 -51.03 0.18 -22.02
C HIS A 367 -49.88 1.13 -22.38
N ARG A 368 -49.82 1.47 -23.67
CA ARG A 368 -49.03 2.58 -24.20
C ARG A 368 -50.00 3.60 -24.78
N ASP A 369 -49.64 4.88 -24.75
CA ASP A 369 -50.46 5.87 -25.45
C ASP A 369 -50.46 5.59 -26.96
N ALA A 370 -51.63 5.72 -27.58
CA ALA A 370 -51.82 5.54 -29.01
C ALA A 370 -51.67 6.85 -29.79
N ASN A 371 -51.70 8.00 -29.09
CA ASN A 371 -51.53 9.30 -29.71
C ASN A 371 -50.04 9.66 -29.87
N ASP A 372 -49.19 9.33 -28.91
CA ASP A 372 -47.72 9.38 -29.05
C ASP A 372 -47.07 7.98 -29.16
N PRO A 373 -47.09 7.34 -30.35
CA PRO A 373 -46.40 6.07 -30.58
C PRO A 373 -44.87 6.19 -30.59
N ALA A 374 -44.29 7.39 -30.53
CA ALA A 374 -42.85 7.61 -30.48
C ALA A 374 -42.34 7.76 -29.04
N GLY A 375 -43.11 8.42 -28.16
CA GLY A 375 -42.83 8.59 -26.74
C GLY A 375 -43.06 7.35 -25.88
N GLN A 376 -44.01 6.49 -26.29
CA GLN A 376 -44.31 5.22 -25.59
C GLN A 376 -44.68 5.43 -24.11
N GLU A 377 -45.32 6.54 -23.77
CA GLU A 377 -45.77 6.86 -22.42
C GLU A 377 -46.75 5.79 -21.93
N ARG A 378 -46.62 5.42 -20.65
CA ARG A 378 -47.45 4.39 -20.05
C ARG A 378 -48.75 4.98 -19.56
N TRP A 379 -49.81 4.20 -19.72
CA TRP A 379 -51.00 4.38 -18.90
C TRP A 379 -51.56 3.03 -18.46
N ASP A 380 -52.03 2.96 -17.23
CA ASP A 380 -52.53 1.74 -16.61
C ASP A 380 -53.98 1.96 -16.13
N THR A 381 -54.82 0.93 -16.23
CA THR A 381 -56.20 0.93 -15.71
C THR A 381 -56.52 -0.32 -14.89
N TRP A 382 -57.28 -0.13 -13.80
CA TRP A 382 -57.71 -1.23 -12.91
C TRP A 382 -58.92 -0.83 -12.06
N TYR A 383 -59.62 -1.80 -11.46
CA TYR A 383 -60.63 -1.51 -10.44
C TYR A 383 -59.98 -1.56 -9.05
N SER A 384 -59.95 -0.43 -8.34
CA SER A 384 -59.41 -0.35 -6.99
C SER A 384 -60.53 -0.54 -5.96
N THR A 385 -60.48 -1.67 -5.24
CA THR A 385 -61.40 -1.98 -4.14
C THR A 385 -61.30 -0.97 -2.97
N ARG A 386 -60.10 -0.41 -2.72
CA ARG A 386 -59.87 0.64 -1.71
C ARG A 386 -60.55 1.96 -2.08
N ALA A 387 -60.61 2.29 -3.37
CA ALA A 387 -61.26 3.51 -3.87
C ALA A 387 -62.72 3.29 -4.33
N SER A 388 -63.15 2.03 -4.47
CA SER A 388 -64.45 1.63 -5.04
C SER A 388 -64.72 2.21 -6.44
N CYS A 389 -63.66 2.44 -7.23
CA CYS A 389 -63.72 3.06 -8.55
C CYS A 389 -62.78 2.36 -9.55
N TRP A 390 -63.04 2.56 -10.85
CA TRP A 390 -62.00 2.35 -11.85
C TRP A 390 -60.95 3.44 -11.72
N ARG A 391 -59.68 3.05 -11.88
CA ARG A 391 -58.50 3.91 -11.88
C ARG A 391 -57.97 4.02 -13.30
N GLU A 392 -57.43 5.20 -13.58
CA GLU A 392 -56.55 5.49 -14.71
C GLU A 392 -55.34 6.23 -14.14
N LEU A 393 -54.14 5.86 -14.62
CA LEU A 393 -52.86 6.42 -14.24
C LEU A 393 -51.98 6.55 -15.49
N TYR A 394 -51.69 7.77 -15.93
CA TYR A 394 -50.61 8.04 -16.91
C TYR A 394 -49.30 8.25 -16.15
N TRP A 395 -48.22 7.60 -16.58
CA TRP A 395 -46.90 7.69 -15.95
C TRP A 395 -45.74 7.37 -16.90
N ASP A 396 -44.54 7.74 -16.49
CA ASP A 396 -43.30 7.44 -17.19
C ASP A 396 -42.64 6.16 -16.62
N ASP A 397 -42.51 5.11 -17.44
CA ASP A 397 -41.69 3.94 -17.11
C ASP A 397 -40.33 3.99 -17.80
N VAL A 398 -39.41 3.08 -17.46
CA VAL A 398 -38.03 3.09 -18.00
C VAL A 398 -37.93 3.09 -19.54
N THR A 399 -39.01 2.76 -20.26
CA THR A 399 -39.10 2.88 -21.73
C THR A 399 -39.19 4.34 -22.17
N SER A 400 -40.20 5.08 -21.68
CA SER A 400 -40.41 6.49 -22.07
C SER A 400 -39.35 7.41 -21.44
N LEU A 401 -38.91 7.10 -20.22
CA LEU A 401 -37.73 7.73 -19.59
C LEU A 401 -36.47 7.55 -20.45
N GLY A 402 -36.23 6.34 -20.97
CA GLY A 402 -35.09 6.06 -21.85
C GLY A 402 -35.12 6.89 -23.14
N LEU A 403 -36.30 7.00 -23.77
CA LEU A 403 -36.49 7.81 -24.99
C LEU A 403 -36.25 9.31 -24.74
N LYS A 404 -36.53 9.81 -23.53
CA LYS A 404 -36.20 11.19 -23.09
C LYS A 404 -34.71 11.36 -22.82
N TYR A 405 -34.04 10.35 -22.30
CA TYR A 405 -32.57 10.35 -22.17
C TYR A 405 -31.87 10.30 -23.55
N ASP A 406 -32.42 9.57 -24.52
CA ASP A 406 -32.00 9.61 -25.91
C ASP A 406 -32.23 10.98 -26.56
N LEU A 407 -33.35 11.66 -26.27
CA LEU A 407 -33.61 13.04 -26.72
C LEU A 407 -32.53 14.02 -26.19
N ILE A 408 -32.18 13.91 -24.91
CA ILE A 408 -31.10 14.70 -24.27
C ILE A 408 -29.74 14.46 -24.97
N ASN A 409 -29.45 13.22 -25.36
CA ASN A 409 -28.23 12.87 -26.08
C ASN A 409 -28.25 13.39 -27.52
N LYS A 410 -29.36 13.16 -28.26
CA LYS A 410 -29.59 13.56 -29.65
C LYS A 410 -29.40 15.06 -29.88
N ASP A 411 -30.02 15.90 -29.04
CA ASP A 411 -30.05 17.35 -29.26
C ASP A 411 -28.94 18.11 -28.51
N GLY A 412 -27.98 17.40 -27.91
CA GLY A 412 -26.83 18.04 -27.26
C GLY A 412 -27.19 18.85 -26.00
N LEU A 413 -28.34 18.57 -25.38
CA LEU A 413 -28.85 19.26 -24.19
C LEU A 413 -27.88 19.14 -23.00
N CYS A 414 -28.01 20.03 -22.01
CA CYS A 414 -27.21 20.05 -20.80
C CYS A 414 -27.31 18.72 -20.04
N GLY A 415 -28.53 18.19 -19.91
CA GLY A 415 -28.76 16.92 -19.25
C GLY A 415 -30.20 16.65 -18.80
N ALA A 416 -30.34 15.67 -17.91
CA ALA A 416 -31.61 15.25 -17.33
C ALA A 416 -31.89 15.98 -16.01
N GLY A 417 -33.08 16.54 -15.91
CA GLY A 417 -33.65 17.05 -14.68
C GLY A 417 -34.63 16.03 -14.11
N ILE A 418 -34.60 15.77 -12.80
CA ILE A 418 -35.46 14.77 -12.17
C ILE A 418 -36.36 15.46 -11.14
N TRP A 419 -37.67 15.45 -11.41
CA TRP A 419 -38.69 15.81 -10.43
C TRP A 419 -39.47 14.56 -9.96
N ASN A 420 -39.15 13.98 -8.81
CA ASN A 420 -38.05 14.29 -7.90
C ASN A 420 -37.41 12.98 -7.40
N LEU A 421 -36.21 13.07 -6.83
CA LEU A 421 -35.46 11.89 -6.38
C LEU A 421 -36.22 11.09 -5.32
N ASN A 422 -36.99 11.76 -4.45
CA ASN A 422 -37.77 11.10 -3.41
C ASN A 422 -38.92 10.24 -3.96
N TYR A 423 -39.37 10.48 -5.19
CA TYR A 423 -40.41 9.68 -5.83
C TYR A 423 -39.88 8.43 -6.55
N GLY A 424 -38.60 8.42 -6.94
CA GLY A 424 -37.92 7.26 -7.53
C GLY A 424 -37.14 6.43 -6.50
N GLY A 425 -36.61 7.06 -5.45
CA GLY A 425 -35.93 6.40 -4.33
C GLY A 425 -34.82 5.44 -4.78
N GLY A 426 -34.83 4.24 -4.19
CA GLY A 426 -33.89 3.16 -4.50
C GLY A 426 -34.19 2.31 -5.74
N SER A 427 -35.13 2.69 -6.62
CA SER A 427 -35.52 1.88 -7.79
C SER A 427 -34.35 1.61 -8.74
N ALA A 428 -33.84 0.38 -8.73
CA ALA A 428 -32.60 0.00 -9.41
C ALA A 428 -32.65 0.18 -10.93
N GLU A 429 -33.83 0.05 -11.53
CA GLU A 429 -34.06 0.21 -12.96
C GLU A 429 -33.96 1.68 -13.43
N LEU A 430 -34.32 2.65 -12.58
CA LEU A 430 -34.10 4.08 -12.85
C LEU A 430 -32.61 4.41 -12.89
N TRP A 431 -31.88 3.93 -11.87
CA TRP A 431 -30.43 4.10 -11.79
C TRP A 431 -29.69 3.35 -12.91
N ALA A 432 -30.15 2.17 -13.31
CA ALA A 432 -29.62 1.46 -14.47
C ALA A 432 -29.85 2.23 -15.79
N SER A 433 -31.03 2.84 -15.97
CA SER A 433 -31.32 3.65 -17.16
C SER A 433 -30.46 4.93 -17.22
N LEU A 434 -30.29 5.64 -16.10
CA LEU A 434 -29.35 6.78 -16.04
C LEU A 434 -27.91 6.36 -16.37
N ALA A 435 -27.47 5.20 -15.88
CA ALA A 435 -26.14 4.67 -16.17
C ALA A 435 -25.96 4.28 -17.66
N SER A 436 -26.98 3.71 -18.32
CA SER A 436 -26.87 3.30 -19.72
C SER A 436 -26.85 4.47 -20.71
N HIS A 437 -27.57 5.56 -20.41
CA HIS A 437 -27.69 6.71 -21.31
C HIS A 437 -26.65 7.81 -21.04
N PHE A 438 -26.20 7.98 -19.79
CA PHE A 438 -25.28 9.07 -19.40
C PHE A 438 -23.97 8.60 -18.75
N GLY A 439 -23.80 7.30 -18.52
CA GLY A 439 -22.63 6.78 -17.82
C GLY A 439 -21.30 7.01 -18.55
N GLY A 440 -20.28 7.41 -17.80
CA GLY A 440 -18.92 7.63 -18.28
C GLY A 440 -18.04 6.40 -18.12
N TRP A 441 -17.22 6.13 -19.14
CA TRP A 441 -16.14 5.16 -19.11
C TRP A 441 -14.84 5.90 -18.73
N ALA A 442 -14.29 5.60 -17.54
CA ALA A 442 -13.07 6.24 -17.06
C ALA A 442 -12.22 5.27 -16.24
N ALA A 443 -10.92 5.28 -16.46
CA ALA A 443 -9.94 4.38 -15.82
C ALA A 443 -8.81 5.14 -15.12
N THR A 444 -8.20 4.51 -14.12
CA THR A 444 -6.86 4.87 -13.60
C THR A 444 -6.01 3.61 -13.43
N TYR A 445 -4.68 3.77 -13.47
CA TYR A 445 -3.71 2.68 -13.58
C TYR A 445 -2.57 2.84 -12.56
N ASP A 446 -2.21 1.76 -11.87
CA ASP A 446 -0.94 1.62 -11.15
C ASP A 446 0.05 0.83 -12.01
N MET A 447 1.01 1.57 -12.58
CA MET A 447 2.14 1.05 -13.35
C MET A 447 3.45 1.02 -12.54
N SER A 448 3.40 1.16 -11.20
CA SER A 448 4.60 1.21 -10.32
C SER A 448 5.45 -0.06 -10.28
N LYS A 449 5.03 -1.12 -10.98
CA LYS A 449 5.74 -2.40 -11.14
C LYS A 449 6.22 -2.66 -12.58
N ALA A 450 5.97 -1.74 -13.51
CA ALA A 450 6.45 -1.85 -14.89
C ALA A 450 7.99 -1.73 -14.94
N PRO A 451 8.72 -2.67 -15.58
CA PRO A 451 10.17 -2.58 -15.72
C PRO A 451 10.59 -1.40 -16.61
N THR A 452 11.54 -0.59 -16.14
CA THR A 452 12.09 0.55 -16.88
C THR A 452 13.28 0.19 -17.79
N GLY A 453 13.83 -1.02 -17.65
CA GLY A 453 14.95 -1.53 -18.46
C GLY A 453 14.60 -2.86 -19.12
N TRP A 454 14.92 -2.98 -20.42
CA TRP A 454 14.59 -4.13 -21.25
C TRP A 454 15.74 -4.50 -22.20
N GLY A 455 15.85 -5.78 -22.54
CA GLY A 455 16.58 -6.25 -23.71
C GLY A 455 15.75 -6.16 -24.99
N VAL A 456 16.41 -5.98 -26.13
CA VAL A 456 15.77 -6.11 -27.46
C VAL A 456 15.08 -7.48 -27.57
N LYS A 457 13.77 -7.49 -27.85
CA LYS A 457 12.90 -8.68 -27.83
C LYS A 457 12.84 -9.46 -26.50
N GLN A 458 13.25 -8.89 -25.38
CA GLN A 458 13.04 -9.50 -24.07
C GLN A 458 11.54 -9.52 -23.74
N THR A 459 11.04 -10.64 -23.22
CA THR A 459 9.72 -10.74 -22.59
C THR A 459 9.85 -10.59 -21.07
N GLN A 460 8.98 -9.82 -20.42
CA GLN A 460 8.88 -9.74 -18.96
C GLN A 460 7.41 -9.79 -18.52
N THR A 461 7.18 -10.24 -17.29
CA THR A 461 5.84 -10.35 -16.67
C THR A 461 5.79 -9.51 -15.40
N PHE A 462 4.75 -8.69 -15.25
CA PHE A 462 4.55 -7.84 -14.07
C PHE A 462 3.05 -7.56 -13.82
N PRO A 463 2.65 -7.20 -12.59
CA PRO A 463 1.27 -6.80 -12.31
C PRO A 463 1.03 -5.34 -12.72
N VAL A 464 -0.13 -5.08 -13.33
CA VAL A 464 -0.72 -3.75 -13.51
C VAL A 464 -2.06 -3.76 -12.79
N THR A 465 -2.35 -2.74 -11.98
CA THR A 465 -3.67 -2.61 -11.33
C THR A 465 -4.45 -1.50 -12.00
N VAL A 466 -5.66 -1.80 -12.47
CA VAL A 466 -6.57 -0.84 -13.09
C VAL A 466 -7.79 -0.63 -12.18
N THR A 467 -8.33 0.58 -12.16
CA THR A 467 -9.50 0.95 -11.35
C THR A 467 -10.55 1.61 -12.22
N ASN A 468 -11.79 1.14 -12.11
CA ASN A 468 -12.92 1.77 -12.76
C ASN A 468 -13.32 3.04 -12.00
N THR A 469 -12.95 4.21 -12.53
CA THR A 469 -13.34 5.53 -12.00
C THR A 469 -14.54 6.14 -12.73
N GLY A 470 -15.10 5.39 -13.69
CA GLY A 470 -16.35 5.68 -14.38
C GLY A 470 -17.57 5.24 -13.58
N THR A 471 -18.71 5.15 -14.27
CA THR A 471 -20.02 4.88 -13.67
C THR A 471 -20.75 3.66 -14.28
N ILE A 472 -20.19 3.09 -15.35
CA ILE A 472 -20.67 1.85 -15.99
C ILE A 472 -19.79 0.68 -15.55
N VAL A 473 -20.39 -0.49 -15.34
CA VAL A 473 -19.66 -1.75 -15.08
C VAL A 473 -18.91 -2.17 -16.35
N TRP A 474 -17.62 -2.49 -16.22
CA TRP A 474 -16.83 -3.02 -17.33
C TRP A 474 -17.10 -4.53 -17.49
N PRO A 475 -17.68 -5.00 -18.61
CA PRO A 475 -17.83 -6.43 -18.87
C PRO A 475 -16.47 -7.06 -19.19
N SER A 476 -16.12 -8.15 -18.53
CA SER A 476 -14.89 -8.93 -18.77
C SER A 476 -15.05 -10.04 -19.81
N ARG A 477 -16.24 -10.14 -20.43
CA ARG A 477 -16.64 -11.22 -21.34
C ARG A 477 -17.67 -10.76 -22.37
N GLY A 478 -17.54 -11.24 -23.61
CA GLY A 478 -18.49 -11.05 -24.71
C GLY A 478 -17.95 -10.15 -25.80
N THR A 479 -18.70 -9.96 -26.91
CA THR A 479 -18.21 -9.27 -28.12
C THR A 479 -17.81 -7.80 -27.93
N ASN A 480 -18.09 -7.22 -26.77
CA ASN A 480 -17.83 -5.83 -26.42
C ASN A 480 -17.16 -5.77 -25.02
N GLU A 481 -16.33 -6.78 -24.73
CA GLU A 481 -15.55 -6.93 -23.49
C GLU A 481 -14.52 -5.80 -23.32
N VAL A 482 -14.11 -5.54 -22.07
CA VAL A 482 -13.16 -4.50 -21.72
C VAL A 482 -11.84 -5.14 -21.35
N ASP A 483 -10.80 -4.79 -22.10
CA ASP A 483 -9.45 -5.33 -22.01
C ASP A 483 -8.45 -4.23 -21.67
N LEU A 484 -7.35 -4.61 -21.00
CA LEU A 484 -6.21 -3.76 -20.76
C LEU A 484 -5.18 -3.97 -21.88
N ASP A 485 -4.92 -2.97 -22.72
CA ASP A 485 -3.77 -3.01 -23.64
C ASP A 485 -2.52 -2.44 -22.99
N LEU A 486 -1.37 -3.03 -23.31
CA LEU A 486 -0.07 -2.38 -23.15
C LEU A 486 0.66 -2.28 -24.49
N HIS A 487 1.11 -1.07 -24.80
CA HIS A 487 1.87 -0.75 -26.00
C HIS A 487 3.22 -0.10 -25.68
N PHE A 488 4.27 -0.52 -26.40
CA PHE A 488 5.50 0.26 -26.48
C PHE A 488 5.32 1.31 -27.58
N ALA A 489 5.47 2.59 -27.25
CA ALA A 489 5.39 3.71 -28.17
C ALA A 489 6.72 4.49 -28.24
N SER A 490 6.95 5.17 -29.36
CA SER A 490 8.09 6.09 -29.53
C SER A 490 7.90 7.43 -28.80
N SER A 491 6.66 7.77 -28.43
CA SER A 491 6.30 8.91 -27.58
C SER A 491 4.92 8.68 -26.96
N ALA A 492 4.74 9.10 -25.70
CA ALA A 492 3.48 8.95 -24.98
C ALA A 492 2.29 9.62 -25.71
N GLY A 493 1.07 9.10 -25.50
CA GLY A 493 -0.16 9.69 -26.01
C GLY A 493 -1.37 8.76 -26.14
N GLY A 494 -1.23 7.48 -25.79
CA GLY A 494 -2.31 6.49 -25.90
C GLY A 494 -2.84 6.34 -27.34
N PHE A 495 -4.10 5.96 -27.47
CA PHE A 495 -4.77 5.69 -28.76
C PHE A 495 -4.80 6.92 -29.68
N LEU A 496 -4.89 8.13 -29.11
CA LEU A 496 -4.84 9.38 -29.89
C LEU A 496 -3.47 9.59 -30.58
N ASN A 497 -2.43 8.86 -30.16
CA ASN A 497 -1.11 8.82 -30.77
C ASN A 497 -0.73 7.42 -31.31
N GLN A 498 -1.70 6.60 -31.71
CA GLN A 498 -1.48 5.22 -32.19
C GLN A 498 -0.43 5.08 -33.30
N SER A 499 -0.17 6.12 -34.10
CA SER A 499 0.89 6.12 -35.12
C SER A 499 2.32 6.07 -34.54
N ALA A 500 2.49 6.32 -33.24
CA ALA A 500 3.76 6.19 -32.52
C ALA A 500 3.99 4.79 -31.93
N TRP A 501 2.98 3.90 -31.94
CA TRP A 501 3.06 2.55 -31.38
C TRP A 501 4.01 1.64 -32.17
N VAL A 502 4.71 0.77 -31.45
CA VAL A 502 5.77 -0.13 -31.94
C VAL A 502 5.42 -1.60 -31.66
N THR A 503 4.76 -1.85 -30.53
CA THR A 503 4.03 -3.08 -30.20
C THR A 503 2.75 -2.70 -29.45
N SER A 504 1.71 -3.54 -29.49
CA SER A 504 0.47 -3.46 -28.71
C SER A 504 0.03 -4.89 -28.37
N GLN A 505 -0.63 -5.07 -27.24
CA GLN A 505 -1.09 -6.36 -26.74
C GLN A 505 -2.20 -6.17 -25.69
N ALA A 506 -3.42 -6.59 -26.03
CA ALA A 506 -4.55 -6.65 -25.11
C ALA A 506 -4.45 -7.81 -24.10
N PHE A 507 -5.03 -7.60 -22.91
CA PHE A 507 -5.10 -8.53 -21.79
C PHE A 507 -6.49 -8.52 -21.14
N ALA A 508 -7.19 -9.65 -21.22
CA ALA A 508 -8.51 -9.81 -20.64
C ALA A 508 -8.56 -9.59 -19.13
N LEU A 509 -9.56 -8.84 -18.68
CA LEU A 509 -9.85 -8.67 -17.26
C LEU A 509 -10.35 -9.99 -16.64
N PRO A 510 -9.97 -10.33 -15.40
CA PRO A 510 -10.29 -11.64 -14.81
C PRO A 510 -11.76 -11.78 -14.36
N ALA A 511 -12.45 -10.65 -14.16
CA ALA A 511 -13.86 -10.55 -13.80
C ALA A 511 -14.38 -9.13 -14.11
N ASP A 512 -15.70 -8.96 -14.17
CA ASP A 512 -16.34 -7.66 -14.41
C ASP A 512 -15.95 -6.65 -13.31
N VAL A 513 -15.76 -5.39 -13.70
CA VAL A 513 -15.24 -4.33 -12.81
C VAL A 513 -16.31 -3.27 -12.61
N VAL A 514 -16.95 -3.26 -11.44
CA VAL A 514 -17.97 -2.26 -11.09
C VAL A 514 -17.34 -0.90 -10.75
N PRO A 515 -18.09 0.22 -10.78
CA PRO A 515 -17.58 1.52 -10.39
C PRO A 515 -16.88 1.53 -9.02
N ASN A 516 -15.69 2.16 -8.97
CA ASN A 516 -14.75 2.21 -7.84
C ASN A 516 -14.07 0.87 -7.47
N GLN A 517 -14.26 -0.20 -8.24
CA GLN A 517 -13.50 -1.45 -8.06
C GLN A 517 -12.14 -1.36 -8.76
N SER A 518 -11.10 -1.89 -8.11
CA SER A 518 -9.79 -2.13 -8.69
C SER A 518 -9.60 -3.62 -9.01
N VAL A 519 -8.81 -3.92 -10.05
CA VAL A 519 -8.43 -5.29 -10.43
C VAL A 519 -6.98 -5.32 -10.93
N THR A 520 -6.24 -6.39 -10.59
CA THR A 520 -4.84 -6.55 -10.99
C THR A 520 -4.71 -7.61 -12.09
N VAL A 521 -4.07 -7.24 -13.20
CA VAL A 521 -3.75 -8.11 -14.33
C VAL A 521 -2.25 -8.39 -14.33
N ASN A 522 -1.84 -9.66 -14.40
CA ASN A 522 -0.44 -10.03 -14.59
C ASN A 522 -0.12 -10.06 -16.09
N VAL A 523 0.35 -8.93 -16.61
CA VAL A 523 0.61 -8.73 -18.03
C VAL A 523 1.98 -9.31 -18.40
N THR A 524 2.08 -9.90 -19.59
CA THR A 524 3.32 -10.48 -20.14
C THR A 524 3.57 -9.91 -21.53
N VAL A 525 4.42 -8.88 -21.60
CA VAL A 525 4.70 -8.11 -22.82
C VAL A 525 6.14 -8.33 -23.28
N THR A 526 6.39 -8.06 -24.56
CA THR A 526 7.72 -8.23 -25.19
C THR A 526 8.19 -6.90 -25.79
N ALA A 527 9.43 -6.52 -25.48
CA ALA A 527 10.02 -5.28 -25.96
C ALA A 527 10.28 -5.26 -27.48
N PRO A 528 10.36 -4.06 -28.09
CA PRO A 528 10.70 -3.86 -29.49
C PRO A 528 11.95 -4.60 -30.00
N SER A 529 12.01 -4.77 -31.32
CA SER A 529 13.13 -5.39 -32.04
C SER A 529 14.33 -4.45 -32.26
N SER A 530 14.26 -3.22 -31.77
CA SER A 530 15.29 -2.19 -31.85
C SER A 530 15.60 -1.60 -30.46
N ALA A 531 16.86 -1.26 -30.22
CA ALA A 531 17.28 -0.56 -29.01
C ALA A 531 16.99 0.95 -29.08
N GLY A 532 16.80 1.58 -27.94
CA GLY A 532 16.47 2.99 -27.79
C GLY A 532 15.56 3.29 -26.60
N SER A 533 15.26 4.56 -26.39
CA SER A 533 14.25 5.01 -25.44
C SER A 533 12.85 4.87 -26.04
N PHE A 534 11.92 4.31 -25.28
CA PHE A 534 10.50 4.19 -25.61
C PHE A 534 9.66 4.60 -24.40
N VAL A 535 8.35 4.64 -24.59
CA VAL A 535 7.36 4.67 -23.51
C VAL A 535 6.62 3.33 -23.53
N LEU A 536 6.39 2.73 -22.38
CA LEU A 536 5.43 1.65 -22.20
C LEU A 536 4.17 2.25 -21.58
N GLU A 537 3.07 2.26 -22.32
CA GLU A 537 1.80 2.82 -21.89
C GLU A 537 0.81 1.70 -21.56
N ALA A 538 -0.09 1.95 -20.60
CA ALA A 538 -1.24 1.14 -20.30
C ALA A 538 -2.53 1.93 -20.59
N GLU A 539 -3.46 1.33 -21.32
CA GLU A 539 -4.71 1.97 -21.74
C GLU A 539 -5.83 0.92 -21.84
N MET A 540 -7.03 1.24 -21.37
CA MET A 540 -8.19 0.36 -21.49
C MET A 540 -8.83 0.50 -22.88
N ILE A 541 -9.19 -0.62 -23.49
CA ILE A 541 -10.07 -0.69 -24.67
C ILE A 541 -11.42 -1.30 -24.27
N LYS A 542 -12.52 -0.80 -24.85
CA LYS A 542 -13.77 -1.55 -24.94
C LYS A 542 -13.85 -2.13 -26.35
N GLU A 543 -13.72 -3.45 -26.44
CA GLU A 543 -13.49 -4.14 -27.70
C GLU A 543 -14.58 -3.87 -28.73
N HIS A 544 -14.12 -3.71 -29.97
CA HIS A 544 -14.91 -3.30 -31.13
C HIS A 544 -15.71 -1.98 -31.02
N GLU A 545 -15.65 -1.23 -29.91
CA GLU A 545 -16.33 0.06 -29.74
C GLU A 545 -15.37 1.27 -29.69
N PHE A 546 -14.53 1.39 -28.66
CA PHE A 546 -13.66 2.56 -28.45
C PHE A 546 -12.52 2.30 -27.47
N TRP A 547 -11.53 3.19 -27.50
CA TRP A 547 -10.47 3.30 -26.49
C TRP A 547 -10.85 4.32 -25.41
N PHE A 548 -10.44 4.06 -24.17
CA PHE A 548 -10.61 5.02 -23.07
C PHE A 548 -9.69 6.24 -23.31
N THR A 549 -10.03 7.39 -22.72
CA THR A 549 -9.24 8.63 -22.89
C THR A 549 -8.15 8.81 -21.83
N GLN A 550 -8.11 7.95 -20.82
CA GLN A 550 -7.07 7.92 -19.79
C GLN A 550 -6.08 6.82 -20.12
N TYR A 551 -4.78 7.12 -20.08
CA TYR A 551 -3.68 6.18 -20.25
C TYR A 551 -2.58 6.50 -19.21
N GLN A 552 -1.70 5.54 -18.91
CA GLN A 552 -0.59 5.74 -17.98
C GLN A 552 0.77 5.36 -18.62
N PRO A 553 1.61 6.35 -18.96
CA PRO A 553 2.94 6.10 -19.51
C PRO A 553 3.99 5.77 -18.44
N VAL A 554 4.98 4.95 -18.83
CA VAL A 554 6.25 4.71 -18.13
C VAL A 554 7.39 4.81 -19.14
N ASN A 555 8.42 5.61 -18.85
CA ASN A 555 9.60 5.69 -19.72
C ASN A 555 10.45 4.42 -19.57
N VAL A 556 10.81 3.79 -20.69
CA VAL A 556 11.59 2.53 -20.72
C VAL A 556 12.79 2.64 -21.66
N ASN A 557 13.90 1.99 -21.32
CA ASN A 557 15.10 1.91 -22.15
C ASN A 557 15.31 0.46 -22.63
N VAL A 558 15.38 0.27 -23.94
CA VAL A 558 15.61 -1.04 -24.57
C VAL A 558 17.07 -1.10 -25.05
N SER A 559 17.84 -2.06 -24.55
CA SER A 559 19.28 -2.21 -24.80
C SER A 559 19.60 -3.50 -25.59
N THR A 560 20.69 -3.48 -26.36
CA THR A 560 21.30 -4.69 -26.94
C THR A 560 22.23 -5.42 -25.96
N TRP A 561 22.67 -4.76 -24.88
CA TRP A 561 23.53 -5.31 -23.84
C TRP A 561 22.74 -5.36 -22.53
N VAL A 562 22.30 -6.57 -22.14
CA VAL A 562 21.50 -6.80 -20.92
C VAL A 562 21.90 -8.13 -20.29
N ALA A 563 22.21 -8.12 -19.00
CA ALA A 563 22.63 -9.29 -18.23
C ALA A 563 21.57 -9.70 -17.19
N SER A 564 21.59 -10.96 -16.78
CA SER A 564 20.95 -11.43 -15.56
C SER A 564 21.85 -12.43 -14.83
N TYR A 565 21.70 -12.56 -13.51
CA TYR A 565 22.67 -13.21 -12.63
C TYR A 565 21.97 -14.21 -11.69
N ASP A 566 22.55 -15.38 -11.53
CA ASP A 566 22.24 -16.33 -10.45
C ASP A 566 23.36 -16.27 -9.41
N MET A 567 23.02 -15.68 -8.26
CA MET A 567 23.85 -15.57 -7.06
C MET A 567 23.51 -16.62 -5.99
N SER A 568 22.63 -17.58 -6.27
CA SER A 568 22.16 -18.58 -5.28
C SER A 568 23.25 -19.53 -4.77
N GLN A 569 24.43 -19.53 -5.39
CA GLN A 569 25.60 -20.32 -5.01
C GLN A 569 26.73 -19.46 -4.40
N ALA A 570 26.48 -18.17 -4.14
CA ALA A 570 27.43 -17.30 -3.46
C ALA A 570 27.46 -17.58 -1.94
N PRO A 571 28.64 -17.69 -1.28
CA PRO A 571 28.72 -17.89 0.16
C PRO A 571 28.16 -16.69 0.95
N THR A 572 27.25 -16.95 1.88
CA THR A 572 26.56 -15.89 2.67
C THR A 572 27.22 -15.61 4.02
N SER A 573 28.31 -16.29 4.38
CA SER A 573 28.98 -16.16 5.69
C SER A 573 30.49 -16.22 5.54
N TRP A 574 31.17 -15.22 6.07
CA TRP A 574 32.60 -14.98 5.93
C TRP A 574 33.21 -14.54 7.27
N ALA A 575 34.51 -14.75 7.45
CA ALA A 575 35.29 -13.99 8.44
C ALA A 575 35.95 -12.78 7.76
N ALA A 576 36.17 -11.69 8.49
CA ALA A 576 36.87 -10.51 7.97
C ALA A 576 38.25 -10.89 7.41
N GLY A 577 38.55 -10.44 6.19
CA GLY A 577 39.78 -10.77 5.46
C GLY A 577 39.87 -12.19 4.88
N GLN A 578 38.84 -13.02 5.00
CA GLN A 578 38.85 -14.39 4.47
C GLN A 578 38.65 -14.41 2.95
N SER A 579 39.40 -15.25 2.22
CA SER A 579 39.05 -15.63 0.84
C SER A 579 38.19 -16.89 0.78
N GLN A 580 37.19 -16.92 -0.10
CA GLN A 580 36.42 -18.11 -0.46
C GLN A 580 36.21 -18.16 -1.98
N ASN A 581 35.78 -19.32 -2.49
CA ASN A 581 35.38 -19.45 -3.89
C ASN A 581 33.91 -19.07 -4.03
N VAL A 582 33.61 -18.11 -4.91
CA VAL A 582 32.26 -17.66 -5.27
C VAL A 582 31.93 -18.24 -6.64
N LYS A 583 30.69 -18.72 -6.81
CA LYS A 583 30.17 -19.26 -8.06
C LYS A 583 28.95 -18.44 -8.49
N VAL A 584 29.00 -17.89 -9.70
CA VAL A 584 27.96 -17.03 -10.28
C VAL A 584 27.65 -17.53 -11.68
N THR A 585 26.38 -17.63 -12.05
CA THR A 585 25.99 -17.84 -13.46
C THR A 585 25.43 -16.55 -14.03
N VAL A 586 25.96 -16.12 -15.17
CA VAL A 586 25.52 -14.92 -15.88
C VAL A 586 24.87 -15.34 -17.19
N ASN A 587 23.72 -14.74 -17.52
CA ASN A 587 22.97 -15.03 -18.73
C ASN A 587 22.92 -13.79 -19.62
N ASN A 588 23.26 -13.93 -20.90
CA ASN A 588 23.11 -12.87 -21.89
C ASN A 588 21.67 -12.84 -22.39
N ILE A 589 20.87 -11.92 -21.85
CA ILE A 589 19.48 -11.67 -22.23
C ILE A 589 19.34 -10.43 -23.13
N GLY A 590 20.46 -9.92 -23.64
CA GLY A 590 20.53 -8.91 -24.70
C GLY A 590 20.56 -9.54 -26.11
N ALA A 591 20.90 -8.71 -27.08
CA ALA A 591 21.00 -9.07 -28.51
C ALA A 591 22.43 -8.93 -29.08
N ALA A 592 23.40 -8.48 -28.29
CA ALA A 592 24.82 -8.43 -28.65
C ALA A 592 25.61 -9.59 -28.01
N THR A 593 26.50 -10.23 -28.76
CA THR A 593 27.49 -11.18 -28.21
C THR A 593 28.49 -10.44 -27.33
N TRP A 594 28.79 -11.00 -26.15
CA TRP A 594 29.80 -10.49 -25.24
C TRP A 594 31.16 -11.12 -25.59
N PRO A 595 32.16 -10.36 -26.09
CA PRO A 595 33.49 -10.89 -26.34
C PRO A 595 34.22 -11.15 -25.01
N SER A 596 34.87 -12.30 -24.86
CA SER A 596 35.66 -12.61 -23.66
C SER A 596 37.17 -12.40 -23.82
N THR A 597 37.59 -11.75 -24.91
CA THR A 597 38.98 -11.37 -25.17
C THR A 597 39.08 -10.09 -26.01
N GLY A 598 40.08 -9.25 -25.72
CA GLY A 598 40.44 -8.06 -26.50
C GLY A 598 40.18 -6.72 -25.79
N PHE A 599 40.48 -5.60 -26.45
CA PHE A 599 40.48 -4.26 -25.83
C PHE A 599 39.12 -3.80 -25.25
N ASN A 600 38.01 -4.39 -25.71
CA ASN A 600 36.66 -4.12 -25.21
C ASN A 600 36.00 -5.45 -24.78
N GLU A 601 36.78 -6.31 -24.11
CA GLU A 601 36.32 -7.57 -23.51
C GLU A 601 35.26 -7.34 -22.42
N VAL A 602 34.50 -8.38 -22.09
CA VAL A 602 33.43 -8.33 -21.10
C VAL A 602 33.79 -9.19 -19.91
N ASP A 603 33.94 -8.53 -18.76
CA ASP A 603 34.43 -9.11 -17.51
C ASP A 603 33.35 -9.03 -16.42
N LEU A 604 33.38 -9.97 -15.49
CA LEU A 604 32.51 -10.00 -14.31
C LEU A 604 33.24 -9.38 -13.12
N ASP A 605 32.76 -8.25 -12.59
CA ASP A 605 33.20 -7.76 -11.29
C ASP A 605 32.41 -8.44 -10.16
N LEU A 606 33.09 -8.71 -9.05
CA LEU A 606 32.47 -9.05 -7.77
C LEU A 606 32.95 -8.09 -6.67
N HIS A 607 31.99 -7.41 -6.03
CA HIS A 607 32.25 -6.43 -4.97
C HIS A 607 31.39 -6.67 -3.73
N PHE A 608 32.02 -6.66 -2.55
CA PHE A 608 31.30 -6.40 -1.30
C PHE A 608 30.94 -4.92 -1.21
N ALA A 609 29.69 -4.60 -0.90
CA ALA A 609 29.21 -3.22 -0.74
C ALA A 609 28.28 -3.04 0.47
N THR A 610 28.24 -1.82 1.01
CA THR A 610 27.39 -1.47 2.17
C THR A 610 25.89 -1.43 1.87
N SER A 611 25.52 -1.32 0.60
CA SER A 611 24.15 -1.35 0.07
C SER A 611 24.17 -1.75 -1.40
N THR A 612 23.10 -2.37 -1.88
CA THR A 612 22.96 -2.75 -3.29
C THR A 612 22.91 -1.55 -4.23
N GLY A 613 23.40 -1.71 -5.46
CA GLY A 613 23.15 -0.79 -6.57
C GLY A 613 24.16 -0.81 -7.71
N GLY A 614 25.13 -1.73 -7.71
CA GLY A 614 26.12 -1.84 -8.80
C GLY A 614 26.93 -0.56 -9.02
N ALA A 615 27.32 -0.33 -10.27
CA ALA A 615 28.23 0.73 -10.68
C ALA A 615 27.75 2.16 -10.37
N PRO A 616 26.44 2.49 -10.51
CA PRO A 616 25.90 3.76 -10.02
C PRO A 616 26.19 4.05 -8.54
N ASN A 617 26.34 3.01 -7.71
CA ASN A 617 26.58 3.10 -6.27
C ASN A 617 28.05 2.79 -5.86
N GLN A 618 29.03 2.96 -6.76
CA GLN A 618 30.47 2.69 -6.51
C GLN A 618 31.05 3.28 -5.20
N SER A 619 30.50 4.39 -4.69
CA SER A 619 30.90 4.97 -3.39
C SER A 619 30.59 4.08 -2.17
N HIS A 620 29.78 3.02 -2.34
CA HIS A 620 29.40 2.06 -1.31
C HIS A 620 30.23 0.77 -1.31
N TRP A 621 31.10 0.60 -2.31
CA TRP A 621 31.93 -0.60 -2.49
C TRP A 621 33.08 -0.63 -1.47
N LEU A 622 33.29 -1.79 -0.84
CA LEU A 622 34.34 -2.07 0.14
C LEU A 622 35.54 -2.81 -0.48
N THR A 623 35.32 -3.40 -1.66
CA THR A 623 36.25 -4.17 -2.50
C THR A 623 35.72 -4.11 -3.94
N SER A 624 36.54 -4.31 -4.96
CA SER A 624 36.09 -4.73 -6.29
C SER A 624 37.15 -5.65 -6.90
N GLN A 625 36.72 -6.61 -7.72
CA GLN A 625 37.56 -7.60 -8.37
C GLN A 625 36.92 -8.01 -9.70
N ALA A 626 37.47 -7.54 -10.82
CA ALA A 626 37.10 -7.98 -12.16
C ALA A 626 37.70 -9.35 -12.50
N PHE A 627 36.94 -10.17 -13.23
CA PHE A 627 37.30 -11.52 -13.66
C PHE A 627 36.84 -11.79 -15.08
N SER A 628 37.77 -12.14 -15.96
CA SER A 628 37.49 -12.35 -17.38
C SER A 628 36.69 -13.63 -17.64
N LEU A 629 35.76 -13.53 -18.59
CA LEU A 629 34.89 -14.65 -18.95
C LEU A 629 35.67 -15.77 -19.67
N PRO A 630 35.29 -17.05 -19.47
CA PRO A 630 36.02 -18.19 -20.06
C PRO A 630 35.78 -18.39 -21.56
N ALA A 631 34.75 -17.76 -22.15
CA ALA A 631 34.44 -17.78 -23.58
C ALA A 631 33.39 -16.70 -23.93
N ASP A 632 33.31 -16.30 -25.20
CA ASP A 632 32.30 -15.37 -25.73
C ASP A 632 30.85 -15.82 -25.40
N VAL A 633 30.04 -14.92 -24.87
CA VAL A 633 28.64 -15.20 -24.49
C VAL A 633 27.68 -14.65 -25.53
N ASN A 634 27.20 -15.52 -26.41
CA ASN A 634 26.20 -15.17 -27.42
C ASN A 634 24.81 -14.85 -26.82
N PRO A 635 23.94 -14.09 -27.52
CA PRO A 635 22.56 -13.85 -27.10
C PRO A 635 21.82 -15.14 -26.77
N GLY A 636 21.15 -15.17 -25.61
CA GLY A 636 20.45 -16.35 -25.08
C GLY A 636 21.35 -17.43 -24.47
N ALA A 637 22.67 -17.24 -24.44
CA ALA A 637 23.60 -18.15 -23.78
C ALA A 637 23.89 -17.73 -22.33
N SER A 638 24.40 -18.68 -21.54
CA SER A 638 24.80 -18.47 -20.14
C SER A 638 26.22 -18.99 -19.90
N VAL A 639 26.91 -18.37 -18.95
CA VAL A 639 28.26 -18.75 -18.52
C VAL A 639 28.33 -18.80 -17.00
N THR A 640 28.97 -19.83 -16.44
CA THR A 640 29.18 -19.94 -15.00
C THR A 640 30.64 -19.67 -14.67
N VAL A 641 30.89 -18.61 -13.92
CA VAL A 641 32.21 -18.21 -13.42
C VAL A 641 32.40 -18.78 -12.01
N THR A 642 33.61 -19.21 -11.67
CA THR A 642 33.97 -19.66 -10.31
C THR A 642 35.34 -19.11 -9.95
N VAL A 643 35.37 -18.17 -9.02
CA VAL A 643 36.51 -17.28 -8.76
C VAL A 643 36.74 -17.10 -7.25
N ARG A 644 37.97 -16.77 -6.87
CA ARG A 644 38.36 -16.59 -5.47
C ARG A 644 38.26 -15.11 -5.08
N VAL A 645 37.22 -14.77 -4.32
CA VAL A 645 36.97 -13.41 -3.81
C VAL A 645 37.43 -13.33 -2.35
N THR A 646 37.81 -12.15 -1.87
CA THR A 646 38.21 -11.92 -0.48
C THR A 646 37.31 -10.90 0.21
N ALA A 647 36.77 -11.25 1.38
CA ALA A 647 35.93 -10.35 2.17
C ALA A 647 36.73 -9.17 2.75
N PRO A 648 36.11 -7.99 2.92
CA PRO A 648 36.75 -6.84 3.53
C PRO A 648 37.16 -7.10 4.99
N LEU A 649 38.01 -6.21 5.54
CA LEU A 649 38.37 -6.20 6.97
C LEU A 649 37.25 -5.63 7.85
N THR A 650 36.31 -4.88 7.26
CA THR A 650 35.09 -4.40 7.91
C THR A 650 34.15 -5.56 8.21
N ASN A 651 33.61 -5.63 9.43
CA ASN A 651 32.63 -6.64 9.84
C ASN A 651 31.19 -6.09 9.77
N GLY A 652 30.21 -7.00 9.84
CA GLY A 652 28.78 -6.68 9.83
C GLY A 652 28.02 -7.33 8.67
N SER A 653 26.76 -6.91 8.50
CA SER A 653 25.93 -7.28 7.35
C SER A 653 26.24 -6.38 6.16
N MET A 654 26.36 -6.96 4.98
CA MET A 654 26.64 -6.26 3.72
C MET A 654 26.08 -7.07 2.53
N VAL A 655 26.24 -6.58 1.31
CA VAL A 655 25.96 -7.35 0.09
C VAL A 655 27.25 -7.77 -0.60
N LEU A 656 27.24 -8.94 -1.24
CA LEU A 656 28.17 -9.29 -2.30
C LEU A 656 27.41 -9.18 -3.62
N GLU A 657 27.81 -8.26 -4.48
CA GLU A 657 27.19 -8.03 -5.78
C GLU A 657 28.05 -8.57 -6.93
N ALA A 658 27.40 -8.75 -8.08
CA ALA A 658 27.94 -9.25 -9.32
C ALA A 658 27.44 -8.40 -10.47
N GLU A 659 28.34 -7.85 -11.26
CA GLU A 659 28.01 -6.90 -12.32
C GLU A 659 28.97 -7.06 -13.51
N MET A 660 28.42 -7.06 -14.72
CA MET A 660 29.22 -7.12 -15.94
C MET A 660 29.73 -5.73 -16.31
N ILE A 661 31.03 -5.62 -16.59
CA ILE A 661 31.63 -4.48 -17.28
C ILE A 661 31.95 -4.89 -18.73
N LYS A 662 31.72 -3.98 -19.67
CA LYS A 662 32.36 -4.03 -20.98
C LYS A 662 33.55 -3.07 -20.95
N GLU A 663 34.74 -3.63 -20.99
CA GLU A 663 35.96 -2.91 -20.70
C GLU A 663 36.13 -1.68 -21.59
N HIS A 664 36.58 -0.61 -20.92
CA HIS A 664 36.81 0.72 -21.48
C HIS A 664 35.59 1.40 -22.15
N GLU A 665 34.39 0.77 -22.13
CA GLU A 665 33.14 1.33 -22.66
C GLU A 665 32.10 1.67 -21.57
N PHE A 666 31.56 0.67 -20.86
CA PHE A 666 30.47 0.87 -19.89
C PHE A 666 30.26 -0.29 -18.92
N TRP A 667 29.63 0.02 -17.78
CA TRP A 667 29.01 -0.96 -16.89
C TRP A 667 27.60 -1.31 -17.35
N PHE A 668 27.22 -2.59 -17.28
CA PHE A 668 25.85 -3.02 -17.58
C PHE A 668 24.88 -2.40 -16.56
N GLN A 669 23.63 -2.18 -16.98
CA GLN A 669 22.61 -1.53 -16.13
C GLN A 669 21.79 -2.56 -15.32
N GLN A 670 22.42 -3.69 -15.00
CA GLN A 670 21.85 -4.80 -14.21
C GLN A 670 22.98 -5.42 -13.39
N TRP A 671 22.69 -5.75 -12.14
CA TRP A 671 23.57 -6.47 -11.22
C TRP A 671 22.77 -7.58 -10.51
N GLY A 672 23.46 -8.58 -9.98
CA GLY A 672 22.91 -9.58 -9.05
C GLY A 672 23.52 -9.42 -7.68
N SER A 673 22.79 -9.71 -6.61
CA SER A 673 23.32 -9.57 -5.25
C SER A 673 22.92 -10.71 -4.31
N ALA A 674 23.80 -10.97 -3.34
CA ALA A 674 23.57 -11.86 -2.22
C ALA A 674 23.82 -11.10 -0.91
N ASN A 675 22.92 -11.25 0.07
CA ASN A 675 23.15 -10.75 1.42
C ASN A 675 24.21 -11.63 2.12
N VAL A 676 25.25 -11.01 2.67
CA VAL A 676 26.38 -11.70 3.30
C VAL A 676 26.70 -11.11 4.68
N SER A 677 27.15 -11.97 5.60
CA SER A 677 27.61 -11.57 6.93
C SER A 677 29.12 -11.79 7.06
N VAL A 678 29.85 -10.73 7.43
CA VAL A 678 31.29 -10.78 7.70
C VAL A 678 31.52 -10.70 9.21
N ALA A 679 31.95 -11.81 9.80
CA ALA A 679 32.20 -11.93 11.23
C ALA A 679 33.52 -11.26 11.66
N SER A 680 33.51 -10.66 12.84
CA SER A 680 34.69 -10.06 13.47
C SER A 680 35.83 -11.09 13.67
N PRO A 681 37.11 -10.68 13.56
CA PRO A 681 38.26 -11.55 13.83
C PRO A 681 38.23 -12.18 15.22
N ALA A 682 38.23 -13.52 15.28
CA ALA A 682 38.32 -14.29 16.51
C ALA A 682 39.61 -15.14 16.51
N TRP A 683 40.45 -14.95 17.53
CA TRP A 683 41.70 -15.67 17.75
C TRP A 683 41.55 -16.51 19.02
N SER A 684 41.52 -17.83 18.89
CA SER A 684 41.25 -18.75 19.99
C SER A 684 41.97 -20.09 19.78
N ALA A 685 42.60 -20.61 20.84
CA ALA A 685 43.43 -21.82 20.79
C ALA A 685 42.97 -22.89 21.81
N THR A 686 43.26 -24.16 21.52
CA THR A 686 43.23 -25.26 22.51
C THR A 686 44.51 -26.10 22.42
N TYR A 687 44.93 -26.69 23.54
CA TYR A 687 46.24 -27.33 23.71
C TYR A 687 46.09 -28.78 24.18
N ASN A 688 46.94 -29.68 23.68
CA ASN A 688 47.09 -31.04 24.17
C ASN A 688 48.44 -31.21 24.88
N MET A 689 48.41 -31.14 26.21
CA MET A 689 49.58 -31.26 27.09
C MET A 689 49.83 -32.70 27.57
N SER A 690 49.11 -33.72 27.07
CA SER A 690 49.13 -35.11 27.61
C SER A 690 50.44 -35.88 27.42
N LYS A 691 51.47 -35.27 26.81
CA LYS A 691 52.82 -35.83 26.63
C LYS A 691 53.91 -35.06 27.38
N VAL A 692 53.53 -34.00 28.10
CA VAL A 692 54.41 -33.21 28.94
C VAL A 692 54.71 -33.99 30.23
N PRO A 693 55.98 -34.12 30.67
CA PRO A 693 56.31 -34.75 31.95
C PRO A 693 55.80 -33.95 33.15
N ASN A 694 55.71 -34.60 34.31
CA ASN A 694 55.39 -33.96 35.60
C ASN A 694 56.59 -33.91 36.58
N ALA A 695 57.72 -34.55 36.27
CA ALA A 695 58.87 -34.68 37.16
C ALA A 695 60.21 -34.48 36.44
N TRP A 696 61.12 -33.72 37.07
CA TRP A 696 62.48 -33.42 36.62
C TRP A 696 63.51 -33.62 37.76
N THR A 697 64.77 -33.79 37.37
CA THR A 697 65.92 -33.50 38.24
C THR A 697 66.47 -32.12 37.87
N LEU A 698 66.93 -31.32 38.84
CA LEU A 698 67.57 -30.04 38.54
C LEU A 698 68.76 -30.23 37.58
N GLY A 699 68.77 -29.49 36.47
CA GLY A 699 69.76 -29.64 35.38
C GLY A 699 69.42 -30.69 34.32
N GLN A 700 68.36 -31.48 34.47
CA GLN A 700 67.88 -32.38 33.41
C GLN A 700 67.08 -31.60 32.35
N SER A 701 67.46 -31.71 31.08
CA SER A 701 66.61 -31.35 29.94
C SER A 701 65.65 -32.48 29.58
N ARG A 702 64.40 -32.17 29.21
CA ARG A 702 63.43 -33.14 28.69
C ARG A 702 62.76 -32.64 27.42
N THR A 703 62.54 -33.54 26.46
CA THR A 703 61.91 -33.27 25.17
C THR A 703 60.51 -33.87 25.12
N PHE A 704 59.52 -33.11 24.62
CA PHE A 704 58.14 -33.57 24.47
C PHE A 704 57.36 -32.74 23.42
N PRO A 705 56.33 -33.31 22.77
CA PRO A 705 55.45 -32.58 21.86
C PRO A 705 54.27 -31.91 22.59
N ILE A 706 53.84 -30.77 22.07
CA ILE A 706 52.56 -30.12 22.37
C ILE A 706 51.81 -29.94 21.04
N THR A 707 50.53 -30.31 21.00
CA THR A 707 49.65 -30.05 19.85
C THR A 707 48.70 -28.91 20.17
N VAL A 708 48.60 -27.93 19.28
CA VAL A 708 47.65 -26.81 19.35
C VAL A 708 46.63 -26.87 18.22
N THR A 709 45.41 -26.41 18.49
CA THR A 709 44.31 -26.39 17.51
C THR A 709 43.69 -25.00 17.44
N ASN A 710 43.48 -24.50 16.22
CA ASN A 710 42.85 -23.21 15.98
C ASN A 710 41.33 -23.34 16.12
N THR A 711 40.79 -22.75 17.17
CA THR A 711 39.34 -22.66 17.44
C THR A 711 38.77 -21.26 17.17
N GLY A 712 39.57 -20.36 16.59
CA GLY A 712 39.15 -19.05 16.08
C GLY A 712 38.58 -19.12 14.66
N ASN A 713 38.31 -17.94 14.08
CA ASN A 713 37.86 -17.81 12.68
C ASN A 713 38.92 -17.18 11.75
N GLN A 714 40.13 -16.92 12.25
CA GLN A 714 41.26 -16.37 11.52
C GLN A 714 42.31 -17.45 11.27
N THR A 715 42.90 -17.47 10.07
CA THR A 715 44.09 -18.31 9.81
C THR A 715 45.29 -17.77 10.57
N TRP A 716 45.99 -18.65 11.26
CA TRP A 716 47.26 -18.34 11.91
C TRP A 716 48.40 -18.43 10.89
N THR A 717 49.07 -17.32 10.62
CA THR A 717 50.25 -17.29 9.74
C THR A 717 51.50 -17.70 10.51
N SER A 718 52.22 -18.70 10.01
CA SER A 718 53.45 -19.26 10.61
C SER A 718 54.72 -18.44 10.34
N THR A 719 54.63 -17.40 9.50
CA THR A 719 55.77 -16.59 9.06
C THR A 719 55.40 -15.10 8.95
N GLY A 720 56.42 -14.24 8.95
CA GLY A 720 56.27 -12.78 8.82
C GLY A 720 56.23 -12.03 10.16
N TYR A 721 56.11 -10.70 10.09
CA TYR A 721 56.27 -9.81 11.25
C TYR A 721 55.16 -9.94 12.32
N THR A 722 54.01 -10.54 11.98
CA THR A 722 52.94 -10.84 12.96
C THR A 722 52.55 -12.32 12.90
N ALA A 723 53.57 -13.18 12.81
CA ALA A 723 53.44 -14.62 12.90
C ALA A 723 52.72 -15.06 14.18
N VAL A 724 52.16 -16.26 14.18
CA VAL A 724 51.54 -16.87 15.36
C VAL A 724 52.45 -18.00 15.84
N ASP A 725 52.97 -17.82 17.04
CA ASP A 725 54.00 -18.66 17.67
C ASP A 725 53.46 -19.23 18.99
N ILE A 726 54.07 -20.29 19.50
CA ILE A 726 53.72 -20.90 20.80
C ILE A 726 54.86 -20.71 21.79
N ASP A 727 54.57 -20.10 22.94
CA ASP A 727 55.49 -20.05 24.09
C ASP A 727 55.22 -21.20 25.07
N VAL A 728 56.29 -21.68 25.69
CA VAL A 728 56.26 -22.58 26.84
C VAL A 728 57.13 -22.03 27.97
N HIS A 729 56.53 -21.84 29.14
CA HIS A 729 57.16 -21.22 30.31
C HIS A 729 56.94 -22.02 31.59
N PHE A 730 57.99 -22.14 32.42
CA PHE A 730 57.81 -22.50 33.83
C PHE A 730 57.41 -21.24 34.61
N ALA A 731 56.36 -21.32 35.44
CA ALA A 731 55.86 -20.19 36.24
C ALA A 731 55.58 -20.58 37.69
N ALA A 732 55.62 -19.62 38.62
CA ALA A 732 55.39 -19.89 40.05
C ALA A 732 53.94 -20.26 40.38
N MET A 733 52.99 -19.86 39.54
CA MET A 733 51.57 -20.23 39.58
C MET A 733 50.99 -20.16 38.16
N ALA A 734 49.86 -20.82 37.93
CA ALA A 734 49.20 -20.80 36.63
C ALA A 734 48.52 -19.46 36.35
N GLY A 735 48.57 -18.99 35.10
CA GLY A 735 47.93 -17.75 34.68
C GLY A 735 48.39 -17.18 33.34
N GLY A 736 49.34 -17.82 32.65
CA GLY A 736 49.81 -17.39 31.34
C GLY A 736 50.40 -15.98 31.33
N SER A 737 50.25 -15.27 30.20
CA SER A 737 50.76 -13.93 29.95
C SER A 737 50.22 -12.88 30.93
N ALA A 738 49.00 -13.07 31.45
CA ALA A 738 48.43 -12.23 32.51
C ALA A 738 49.19 -12.34 33.84
N GLN A 739 49.99 -13.40 34.03
CA GLN A 739 50.87 -13.63 35.17
C GLN A 739 52.36 -13.68 34.77
N GLN A 740 52.76 -13.02 33.68
CA GLN A 740 54.14 -12.99 33.19
C GLN A 740 55.20 -12.60 34.23
N GLY A 741 54.85 -11.77 35.22
CA GLY A 741 55.72 -11.44 36.37
C GLY A 741 56.05 -12.62 37.30
N THR A 742 55.45 -13.80 37.09
CA THR A 742 55.70 -15.04 37.84
C THR A 742 56.50 -16.08 37.04
N TRP A 743 56.80 -15.80 35.77
CA TRP A 743 57.55 -16.70 34.89
C TRP A 743 59.02 -16.81 35.32
N MET A 744 59.55 -18.04 35.30
CA MET A 744 60.95 -18.39 35.60
C MET A 744 61.76 -18.66 34.33
N THR A 745 61.09 -19.05 33.25
CA THR A 745 61.62 -19.22 31.89
C THR A 745 60.56 -18.78 30.89
N SER A 746 60.91 -18.56 29.63
CA SER A 746 59.99 -18.55 28.50
C SER A 746 60.75 -19.04 27.26
N GLN A 747 60.03 -19.62 26.30
CA GLN A 747 60.56 -20.10 25.03
C GLN A 747 59.45 -20.09 23.97
N ALA A 748 59.38 -19.01 23.19
CA ALA A 748 58.57 -18.96 21.98
C ALA A 748 59.19 -19.82 20.86
N VAL A 749 58.35 -20.52 20.10
CA VAL A 749 58.70 -21.31 18.92
C VAL A 749 57.62 -21.16 17.86
N SER A 750 58.03 -20.83 16.63
CA SER A 750 57.11 -20.63 15.50
C SER A 750 56.44 -21.91 15.04
N LEU A 751 55.20 -21.79 14.57
CA LEU A 751 54.43 -22.93 14.10
C LEU A 751 55.03 -23.52 12.80
N PRO A 752 54.99 -24.86 12.61
CA PRO A 752 55.58 -25.52 11.44
C PRO A 752 54.85 -25.27 10.12
N GLN A 753 53.59 -24.81 10.16
CA GLN A 753 52.82 -24.37 9.01
C GLN A 753 51.68 -23.43 9.43
N ASP A 754 51.09 -22.72 8.48
CA ASP A 754 49.89 -21.92 8.68
C ASP A 754 48.71 -22.81 9.15
N VAL A 755 47.96 -22.33 10.15
CA VAL A 755 46.88 -23.09 10.79
C VAL A 755 45.54 -22.40 10.53
N ALA A 756 44.81 -22.88 9.53
CA ALA A 756 43.44 -22.45 9.25
C ALA A 756 42.47 -22.80 10.40
N PRO A 757 41.31 -22.14 10.52
CA PRO A 757 40.27 -22.51 11.46
C PRO A 757 39.94 -24.00 11.45
N GLY A 758 39.88 -24.62 12.63
CA GLY A 758 39.64 -26.06 12.81
C GLY A 758 40.85 -26.98 12.54
N GLN A 759 42.00 -26.45 12.13
CA GLN A 759 43.23 -27.23 11.93
C GLN A 759 44.13 -27.22 13.17
N SER A 760 45.10 -28.13 13.20
CA SER A 760 46.06 -28.29 14.30
C SER A 760 47.51 -28.24 13.81
N ALA A 761 48.42 -27.86 14.71
CA ALA A 761 49.87 -27.96 14.54
C ALA A 761 50.51 -28.61 15.78
N THR A 762 51.67 -29.25 15.61
CA THR A 762 52.41 -29.88 16.73
C THR A 762 53.84 -29.38 16.76
N VAL A 763 54.27 -28.89 17.92
CA VAL A 763 55.62 -28.34 18.17
C VAL A 763 56.29 -29.19 19.24
N SER A 764 57.61 -29.44 19.09
CA SER A 764 58.39 -30.21 20.06
C SER A 764 59.33 -29.31 20.85
N PHE A 765 59.12 -29.26 22.16
CA PHE A 765 59.92 -28.45 23.09
C PHE A 765 61.01 -29.30 23.74
N THR A 766 62.13 -28.67 24.12
CA THR A 766 63.19 -29.29 24.93
C THR A 766 63.64 -28.31 26.00
N ILE A 767 63.22 -28.54 27.24
CA ILE A 767 63.38 -27.58 28.34
C ILE A 767 63.98 -28.21 29.60
N SER A 768 64.62 -27.38 30.42
CA SER A 768 65.28 -27.77 31.67
C SER A 768 64.65 -27.07 32.87
N ALA A 769 64.47 -27.80 33.97
CA ALA A 769 63.90 -27.29 35.21
C ALA A 769 64.76 -26.14 35.81
N PRO A 770 64.21 -24.91 36.03
CA PRO A 770 64.99 -23.74 36.42
C PRO A 770 65.50 -23.77 37.88
N ARG A 771 64.80 -24.46 38.78
CA ARG A 771 65.17 -24.64 40.20
C ARG A 771 64.54 -25.90 40.77
N SER A 772 64.97 -26.34 41.95
CA SER A 772 64.25 -27.35 42.72
C SER A 772 62.99 -26.77 43.38
N GLY A 773 61.97 -27.61 43.61
CA GLY A 773 60.67 -27.25 44.15
C GLY A 773 59.51 -27.73 43.28
N VAL A 774 58.29 -27.30 43.62
CA VAL A 774 57.07 -27.50 42.82
C VAL A 774 56.64 -26.18 42.20
N TYR A 775 56.21 -26.21 40.94
CA TYR A 775 55.75 -25.05 40.17
C TYR A 775 54.88 -25.53 39.00
N VAL A 776 54.49 -24.64 38.09
CA VAL A 776 53.76 -25.02 36.86
C VAL A 776 54.64 -24.88 35.62
N LEU A 777 54.23 -25.59 34.57
CA LEU A 777 54.69 -25.48 33.20
C LEU A 777 53.47 -25.20 32.34
N GLU A 778 53.41 -24.05 31.69
CA GLU A 778 52.28 -23.63 30.87
C GLU A 778 52.66 -23.53 29.39
N ALA A 779 51.66 -23.57 28.51
CA ALA A 779 51.79 -23.30 27.09
C ALA A 779 50.71 -22.31 26.63
N GLU A 780 51.09 -21.34 25.78
CA GLU A 780 50.23 -20.25 25.34
C GLU A 780 50.61 -19.76 23.94
N MET A 781 49.62 -19.45 23.11
CA MET A 781 49.83 -18.86 21.79
C MET A 781 50.05 -17.35 21.89
N ILE A 782 51.02 -16.83 21.13
CA ILE A 782 51.21 -15.40 20.88
C ILE A 782 50.95 -15.10 19.40
N LYS A 783 50.33 -13.96 19.10
CA LYS A 783 50.46 -13.31 17.79
C LYS A 783 51.52 -12.23 17.91
N GLU A 784 52.62 -12.42 17.18
CA GLU A 784 53.82 -11.61 17.34
C GLU A 784 53.58 -10.12 17.12
N HIS A 785 54.26 -9.35 17.96
CA HIS A 785 54.13 -7.90 18.10
C HIS A 785 52.67 -7.37 18.23
N SER A 786 51.70 -8.24 18.55
CA SER A 786 50.27 -7.92 18.54
C SER A 786 49.60 -8.18 19.90
N PHE A 787 49.47 -9.45 20.31
CA PHE A 787 48.80 -9.85 21.55
C PHE A 787 49.01 -11.33 21.88
N TRP A 788 48.85 -11.69 23.15
CA TRP A 788 48.72 -13.07 23.61
C TRP A 788 47.27 -13.57 23.46
N PHE A 789 47.09 -14.87 23.22
CA PHE A 789 45.78 -15.51 23.20
C PHE A 789 45.27 -15.71 24.63
N GLN A 790 43.97 -15.55 24.88
CA GLN A 790 43.41 -15.65 26.24
C GLN A 790 43.36 -17.09 26.79
N GLN A 791 43.59 -18.10 25.95
CA GLN A 791 43.62 -19.50 26.36
C GLN A 791 45.07 -19.94 26.56
N PHE A 792 45.36 -20.58 27.69
CA PHE A 792 46.64 -21.22 28.01
C PHE A 792 46.38 -22.59 28.67
N ALA A 793 47.41 -23.42 28.82
CA ALA A 793 47.27 -24.76 29.43
C ALA A 793 48.40 -25.08 30.43
N PRO A 794 48.11 -25.12 31.75
CA PRO A 794 49.09 -25.46 32.79
C PRO A 794 49.17 -26.97 33.09
N ILE A 795 50.37 -27.42 33.49
CA ILE A 795 50.61 -28.68 34.21
C ILE A 795 51.50 -28.40 35.43
N THR A 796 51.16 -28.98 36.58
CA THR A 796 52.00 -28.96 37.79
C THR A 796 53.22 -29.86 37.61
N VAL A 797 54.41 -29.36 37.95
CA VAL A 797 55.69 -30.04 37.80
C VAL A 797 56.50 -29.99 39.10
N ALA A 798 57.25 -31.06 39.38
CA ALA A 798 58.16 -31.16 40.51
C ALA A 798 59.61 -31.36 40.05
N ALA A 799 60.55 -30.65 40.66
CA ALA A 799 61.99 -30.77 40.39
C ALA A 799 62.78 -30.97 41.68
N ALA A 800 63.56 -32.04 41.79
CA ALA A 800 64.36 -32.31 42.99
C ALA A 800 65.79 -31.74 42.92
N PRO A 801 66.42 -31.49 44.08
CA PRO A 801 67.83 -31.10 44.15
C PRO A 801 68.76 -32.12 43.48
N ALA A 802 69.79 -31.63 42.79
CA ALA A 802 70.77 -32.50 42.14
C ALA A 802 71.64 -33.24 43.18
N GLY A 803 71.93 -34.53 42.91
CA GLY A 803 72.86 -35.32 43.71
C GLY A 803 72.26 -36.09 44.89
N TRP A 804 70.95 -36.04 45.13
CA TRP A 804 70.26 -36.87 46.13
C TRP A 804 69.47 -37.99 45.42
N SER A 805 69.79 -39.25 45.71
CA SER A 805 69.15 -40.41 45.09
C SER A 805 69.30 -41.66 45.94
N ALA A 806 68.22 -42.42 46.11
CA ALA A 806 68.17 -43.62 46.94
C ALA A 806 67.72 -44.87 46.15
N SER A 807 68.02 -46.06 46.69
CA SER A 807 67.30 -47.30 46.38
C SER A 807 67.15 -48.16 47.63
N TYR A 808 66.14 -49.03 47.63
CA TYR A 808 65.65 -49.72 48.82
C TYR A 808 65.47 -51.21 48.53
N ASP A 809 66.12 -52.06 49.31
CA ASP A 809 65.85 -53.49 49.37
C ASP A 809 64.83 -53.78 50.50
N LEU A 810 63.58 -54.01 50.07
CA LEU A 810 62.47 -54.45 50.92
C LEU A 810 62.31 -55.99 50.95
N SER A 811 63.26 -56.78 50.44
CA SER A 811 63.14 -58.25 50.35
C SER A 811 63.05 -59.00 51.69
N LYS A 812 63.26 -58.30 52.82
CA LYS A 812 63.06 -58.82 54.19
C LYS A 812 61.79 -58.29 54.85
N ALA A 813 61.05 -57.40 54.21
CA ALA A 813 59.78 -56.90 54.71
C ALA A 813 58.72 -58.02 54.67
N PRO A 814 57.92 -58.19 55.73
CA PRO A 814 56.81 -59.13 55.74
C PRO A 814 55.79 -58.85 54.62
N THR A 815 55.31 -59.91 53.97
CA THR A 815 54.27 -59.85 52.92
C THR A 815 52.88 -60.21 53.43
N SER A 816 52.72 -60.40 54.75
CA SER A 816 51.47 -60.71 55.42
C SER A 816 51.48 -60.13 56.83
N TRP A 817 50.48 -59.30 57.12
CA TRP A 817 50.41 -58.49 58.33
C TRP A 817 49.14 -58.79 59.12
N VAL A 818 49.17 -58.55 60.43
CA VAL A 818 48.01 -58.70 61.31
C VAL A 818 47.79 -57.37 62.03
N ALA A 819 46.57 -56.83 61.95
CA ALA A 819 46.23 -55.50 62.42
C ALA A 819 46.71 -55.25 63.87
N GLY A 820 47.39 -54.13 64.10
CA GLY A 820 47.91 -53.74 65.42
C GLY A 820 49.04 -54.60 66.00
N LYS A 821 49.57 -55.60 65.27
CA LYS A 821 50.76 -56.37 65.71
C LYS A 821 52.02 -55.87 65.03
N SER A 822 52.86 -55.18 65.79
CA SER A 822 54.18 -54.71 65.34
C SER A 822 55.06 -55.87 64.87
N GLN A 823 55.80 -55.67 63.77
CA GLN A 823 56.78 -56.63 63.26
C GLN A 823 58.12 -55.94 63.00
N THR A 824 59.21 -56.57 63.46
CA THR A 824 60.58 -56.08 63.29
C THR A 824 61.25 -56.77 62.11
N PHE A 825 61.86 -55.99 61.21
CA PHE A 825 62.60 -56.50 60.05
C PHE A 825 63.68 -55.48 59.62
N SER A 826 64.51 -55.88 58.65
CA SER A 826 65.62 -55.06 58.17
C SER A 826 65.36 -54.49 56.77
N VAL A 827 65.45 -53.18 56.58
CA VAL A 827 65.50 -52.56 55.23
C VAL A 827 66.94 -52.19 54.93
N THR A 828 67.42 -52.49 53.72
CA THR A 828 68.73 -51.98 53.28
C THR A 828 68.52 -50.85 52.29
N VAL A 829 69.00 -49.65 52.64
CA VAL A 829 68.96 -48.46 51.79
C VAL A 829 70.34 -48.18 51.23
N THR A 830 70.42 -47.76 49.97
CA THR A 830 71.68 -47.47 49.27
C THR A 830 71.69 -46.05 48.76
N ASN A 831 72.77 -45.32 49.07
CA ASN A 831 72.98 -43.98 48.58
C ASN A 831 73.51 -44.00 47.14
N ASN A 832 72.60 -43.81 46.18
CA ASN A 832 72.92 -43.67 44.75
C ASN A 832 73.21 -42.22 44.35
N GLY A 833 73.18 -41.30 45.32
CA GLY A 833 73.47 -39.89 45.12
C GLY A 833 74.97 -39.59 45.13
N THR A 834 75.30 -38.31 45.07
CA THR A 834 76.65 -37.75 45.20
C THR A 834 76.87 -37.03 46.53
N GLN A 835 75.84 -36.95 47.38
CA GLN A 835 75.89 -36.30 48.70
C GLN A 835 75.88 -37.35 49.80
N THR A 836 76.69 -37.18 50.85
CA THR A 836 76.62 -38.00 52.06
C THR A 836 75.33 -37.72 52.81
N TRP A 837 74.66 -38.78 53.26
CA TRP A 837 73.49 -38.68 54.12
C TRP A 837 73.95 -38.63 55.59
N PRO A 838 73.79 -37.51 56.32
CA PRO A 838 74.09 -37.46 57.75
C PRO A 838 73.03 -38.23 58.55
N SER A 839 73.44 -38.98 59.57
CA SER A 839 72.54 -39.75 60.43
C SER A 839 72.34 -39.15 61.82
N GLY A 840 72.38 -37.82 61.92
CA GLY A 840 72.24 -37.11 63.19
C GLY A 840 72.26 -35.59 63.06
N GLY A 841 71.32 -34.93 63.74
CA GLY A 841 71.20 -33.48 63.84
C GLY A 841 70.09 -32.89 62.97
N TYR A 842 69.96 -31.56 62.94
CA TYR A 842 68.81 -30.86 62.35
C TYR A 842 68.55 -31.11 60.84
N SER A 843 69.50 -31.72 60.13
CA SER A 843 69.36 -32.11 58.72
C SER A 843 69.59 -33.61 58.51
N GLU A 844 69.31 -34.43 59.53
CA GLU A 844 69.44 -35.89 59.46
C GLU A 844 68.59 -36.48 58.33
N VAL A 845 69.03 -37.63 57.82
CA VAL A 845 68.39 -38.32 56.71
C VAL A 845 67.84 -39.63 57.23
N ASP A 846 66.52 -39.77 57.18
CA ASP A 846 65.77 -40.87 57.78
C ASP A 846 65.06 -41.71 56.71
N LEU A 847 64.90 -42.99 57.01
CA LEU A 847 64.05 -43.88 56.23
C LEU A 847 62.63 -43.81 56.79
N ASP A 848 61.67 -43.28 56.04
CA ASP A 848 60.26 -43.43 56.37
C ASP A 848 59.70 -44.76 55.84
N LEU A 849 58.77 -45.34 56.61
CA LEU A 849 57.94 -46.47 56.22
C LEU A 849 56.46 -46.19 56.50
N HIS A 850 55.70 -45.97 55.44
CA HIS A 850 54.27 -45.70 55.47
C HIS A 850 53.46 -46.84 54.83
N PHE A 851 52.37 -47.24 55.49
CA PHE A 851 51.30 -48.00 54.84
C PHE A 851 50.43 -47.01 54.07
N ALA A 852 50.21 -47.23 52.77
CA ALA A 852 49.42 -46.36 51.91
C ALA A 852 48.37 -47.16 51.10
N THR A 853 47.32 -46.47 50.67
CA THR A 853 46.23 -47.06 49.87
C THR A 853 46.60 -47.26 48.39
N SER A 854 47.61 -46.54 47.89
CA SER A 854 48.15 -46.67 46.53
C SER A 854 49.53 -46.02 46.42
N TRP A 855 50.43 -46.66 45.65
CA TRP A 855 51.82 -46.21 45.44
C TRP A 855 51.94 -44.75 45.02
N GLY A 856 52.89 -44.02 45.61
CA GLY A 856 53.41 -42.78 45.02
C GLY A 856 54.34 -41.93 45.89
N GLY A 857 54.79 -42.45 47.05
CA GLY A 857 55.65 -41.73 47.98
C GLY A 857 55.07 -40.39 48.41
N ALA A 858 55.95 -39.43 48.67
CA ALA A 858 55.63 -38.14 49.28
C ALA A 858 54.74 -37.25 48.40
N GLN A 859 54.71 -37.50 47.08
CA GLN A 859 53.80 -36.81 46.17
C GLN A 859 52.33 -37.20 46.42
N ASN A 860 52.10 -38.37 47.01
CA ASN A 860 50.79 -38.94 47.33
C ASN A 860 50.51 -39.03 48.85
N GLN A 861 51.08 -38.13 49.68
CA GLN A 861 50.89 -38.12 51.15
C GLN A 861 49.43 -38.22 51.64
N ALA A 862 48.46 -37.73 50.86
CA ALA A 862 47.03 -37.86 51.18
C ALA A 862 46.52 -39.33 51.22
N ASN A 863 47.28 -40.28 50.66
CA ASN A 863 46.98 -41.72 50.64
C ASN A 863 47.67 -42.49 51.79
N TRP A 864 48.47 -41.82 52.62
CA TRP A 864 49.21 -42.44 53.73
C TRP A 864 48.30 -42.69 54.93
N VAL A 865 48.42 -43.87 55.53
CA VAL A 865 47.60 -44.37 56.64
C VAL A 865 48.43 -44.51 57.92
N THR A 866 49.75 -44.69 57.78
CA THR A 866 50.75 -44.56 58.84
C THR A 866 51.95 -43.77 58.29
N ASN A 867 52.82 -43.30 59.17
CA ASN A 867 54.16 -42.77 58.84
C ASN A 867 55.08 -43.14 60.01
N ASN A 868 56.32 -43.53 59.73
CA ASN A 868 57.29 -43.98 60.72
C ASN A 868 58.71 -43.68 60.21
N ALA A 869 59.28 -42.54 60.57
CA ALA A 869 60.69 -42.24 60.32
C ALA A 869 61.61 -43.12 61.19
N PHE A 870 62.70 -43.62 60.59
CA PHE A 870 63.73 -44.41 61.24
C PHE A 870 65.12 -43.85 60.94
N ALA A 871 65.76 -43.34 61.99
CA ALA A 871 67.14 -42.85 61.95
C ALA A 871 68.13 -43.91 61.46
N LEU A 872 69.02 -43.49 60.56
CA LEU A 872 70.10 -44.34 60.05
C LEU A 872 71.14 -44.62 61.15
N PRO A 873 71.74 -45.82 61.21
CA PRO A 873 72.67 -46.17 62.30
C PRO A 873 74.09 -45.58 62.15
N LYS A 874 74.35 -44.83 61.07
CA LYS A 874 75.57 -44.07 60.77
C LYS A 874 75.36 -43.24 59.49
N ASP A 875 76.20 -42.23 59.28
CA ASP A 875 76.30 -41.51 58.01
C ASP A 875 76.49 -42.47 56.82
N VAL A 876 75.82 -42.20 55.70
CA VAL A 876 75.85 -43.02 54.47
C VAL A 876 76.47 -42.23 53.33
N VAL A 877 77.74 -42.50 53.04
CA VAL A 877 78.46 -41.86 51.92
C VAL A 877 77.96 -42.37 50.55
N PRO A 878 78.17 -41.62 49.45
CA PRO A 878 77.85 -42.08 48.09
C PRO A 878 78.35 -43.50 47.77
N GLY A 879 77.49 -44.32 47.19
CA GLY A 879 77.76 -45.73 46.86
C GLY A 879 77.70 -46.69 48.05
N GLN A 880 77.47 -46.21 49.28
CA GLN A 880 77.33 -47.07 50.45
C GLN A 880 75.88 -47.51 50.67
N SER A 881 75.71 -48.77 51.09
CA SER A 881 74.46 -49.28 51.65
C SER A 881 74.52 -49.31 53.18
N VAL A 882 73.38 -49.08 53.84
CA VAL A 882 73.20 -49.31 55.27
C VAL A 882 71.91 -50.09 55.52
N THR A 883 71.92 -50.94 56.54
CA THR A 883 70.77 -51.75 56.93
C THR A 883 70.17 -51.19 58.21
N VAL A 884 68.92 -50.73 58.13
CA VAL A 884 68.13 -50.20 59.24
C VAL A 884 67.26 -51.32 59.80
N GLN A 885 67.27 -51.54 61.12
CA GLN A 885 66.30 -52.42 61.78
C GLN A 885 65.07 -51.58 62.14
N VAL A 886 63.97 -51.86 61.45
CA VAL A 886 62.72 -51.10 61.54
C VAL A 886 61.67 -51.94 62.27
N THR A 887 60.78 -51.29 63.01
CA THR A 887 59.63 -51.96 63.65
C THR A 887 58.39 -51.12 63.42
N VAL A 888 57.60 -51.52 62.43
CA VAL A 888 56.33 -50.85 62.09
C VAL A 888 55.15 -51.64 62.65
N THR A 889 54.05 -50.93 62.92
CA THR A 889 52.78 -51.55 63.29
C THR A 889 51.79 -51.34 62.14
N PRO A 890 51.20 -52.40 61.58
CA PRO A 890 50.21 -52.24 60.51
C PRO A 890 48.93 -51.59 61.05
N PRO A 891 48.18 -50.86 60.19
CA PRO A 891 46.90 -50.24 60.54
C PRO A 891 45.80 -51.29 60.79
N HIS A 892 44.53 -50.90 60.67
CA HIS A 892 43.42 -51.86 60.64
C HIS A 892 43.49 -52.78 59.41
N SER A 893 42.65 -53.81 59.38
CA SER A 893 42.57 -54.73 58.24
C SER A 893 42.24 -54.00 56.93
N GLY A 894 42.88 -54.42 55.83
CA GLY A 894 42.78 -53.75 54.54
C GLY A 894 43.87 -54.15 53.54
N SER A 895 43.71 -53.67 52.30
CA SER A 895 44.72 -53.81 51.23
C SER A 895 45.55 -52.55 51.16
N TYR A 896 46.85 -52.67 51.46
CA TYR A 896 47.80 -51.56 51.47
C TYR A 896 49.08 -51.92 50.72
N MET A 897 49.84 -50.89 50.39
CA MET A 897 51.25 -51.01 50.06
C MET A 897 52.07 -50.52 51.25
N LEU A 898 53.15 -51.22 51.58
CA LEU A 898 54.18 -50.70 52.48
C LEU A 898 55.25 -50.06 51.60
N GLU A 899 55.34 -48.74 51.71
CA GLU A 899 56.24 -47.90 50.95
C GLU A 899 57.41 -47.44 51.82
N ALA A 900 58.60 -47.42 51.21
CA ALA A 900 59.85 -46.94 51.77
C ALA A 900 60.35 -45.74 50.96
N GLU A 901 60.66 -44.66 51.66
CA GLU A 901 61.17 -43.42 51.05
C GLU A 901 62.14 -42.72 52.00
N MET A 902 63.22 -42.13 51.46
CA MET A 902 64.15 -41.33 52.23
C MET A 902 63.62 -39.89 52.34
N ILE A 903 63.68 -39.34 53.55
CA ILE A 903 63.52 -37.90 53.82
C ILE A 903 64.87 -37.34 54.27
N SER A 904 65.23 -36.13 53.81
CA SER A 904 66.16 -35.28 54.55
C SER A 904 65.32 -34.38 55.43
N GLU A 905 65.42 -34.57 56.74
CA GLU A 905 64.52 -33.95 57.70
C GLU A 905 64.56 -32.43 57.61
N HIS A 906 63.38 -31.84 57.77
CA HIS A 906 63.07 -30.42 57.56
C HIS A 906 63.43 -29.84 56.17
N HIS A 907 63.89 -30.64 55.20
CA HIS A 907 64.32 -30.16 53.87
C HIS A 907 63.46 -30.69 52.71
N PHE A 908 63.52 -31.99 52.41
CA PHE A 908 62.81 -32.58 51.27
C PHE A 908 62.73 -34.11 51.33
N TRP A 909 61.72 -34.64 50.65
CA TRP A 909 61.62 -36.06 50.28
C TRP A 909 62.42 -36.34 49.01
N PHE A 910 62.99 -37.54 48.90
CA PHE A 910 63.66 -38.00 47.68
C PHE A 910 62.63 -38.30 46.58
N LEU A 911 63.06 -38.46 45.31
CA LEU A 911 62.15 -38.82 44.20
C LEU A 911 62.01 -40.33 43.97
N GLN A 912 62.79 -41.14 44.67
CA GLN A 912 62.72 -42.59 44.58
C GLN A 912 62.01 -43.09 45.82
N SER A 913 60.89 -43.79 45.66
CA SER A 913 60.32 -44.68 46.67
C SER A 913 60.38 -46.13 46.18
N SER A 914 60.20 -47.08 47.09
CA SER A 914 60.02 -48.51 46.77
C SER A 914 58.84 -49.05 47.55
N ALA A 915 58.03 -49.90 46.92
CA ALA A 915 56.75 -50.33 47.46
C ALA A 915 56.60 -51.86 47.36
N ILE A 916 56.04 -52.48 48.40
CA ILE A 916 55.57 -53.87 48.35
C ILE A 916 54.08 -53.94 48.73
N ASN A 917 53.36 -54.92 48.19
CA ASN A 917 52.01 -55.21 48.65
C ASN A 917 52.07 -55.75 50.09
N ALA A 918 51.35 -55.09 50.99
CA ALA A 918 51.33 -55.37 52.42
C ALA A 918 49.87 -55.53 52.92
N PRO A 919 49.20 -56.65 52.54
CA PRO A 919 47.84 -56.92 53.00
C PRO A 919 47.82 -57.15 54.52
N VAL A 920 46.86 -56.49 55.19
CA VAL A 920 46.66 -56.56 56.64
C VAL A 920 45.37 -57.33 56.94
N ALA A 921 45.49 -58.40 57.73
CA ALA A 921 44.39 -59.22 58.23
C ALA A 921 43.91 -58.77 59.62
#